data_AF-A0AAD9QGZ7-F1
#
_entry.id   AF-A0AAD9QGZ7-F1
#
_cell.length_a   1.000
_cell.length_b   1.000
_cell.length_c   1.000
_cell.angle_alpha   90.00
_cell.angle_beta   90.00
_cell.angle_gamma   90.00
#
_symmetry.space_group_name_H-M   'P 1'
#
loop_
_entity.id
_entity.type
_entity.pdbx_description
1 polymer ?
#
loop_
_entity_poly.entity_id
_entity_poly.type
_entity_poly.pdbx_seq_one_letter_code
_entity_poly.pdbx_strand_id
1 'polypeptide(L)'
;MTSTKDESSLYQTVNEHPEPIKADIKGNIPSWLTGTLIRNGPGRFECSDTSFNHWYDSQSLLHRFHIQDGAVTYCSKFVRSESYADSLQHENAPHLEFGSFIPPDPCQNIFSRFFSHFWGHEVPFDNPFDNVFTMKEKMYAAGDGKFIFKIDPITLDTLNRLDLEEEFPGDAILNEFTAHPHVTPTGSGINISVTHGMNSAYNIVHIPPSSGEMEEAPLKGGEVLCKIPLLNGTAYFHSFCLTDNYIVVTESPLVYDFWRIFTRKVFSSCPQQWFYWNPDQPTRFHVVDRKNGHRLGVFTVYPFFVFHHINAFEKDGKIHVDTCCFRDNAIMNQMYLHNLRSPAQPGQKKFDAPLVRRYELPIEGLCGADQEKPLPKGADGQDYTLLYTDLELPNINYKEYNGKPYSFVYGVGSVACQAVYGKLIKLNVDTKEFVTWEEPNGFPSEPAFVKAPGGKREDDGVILSCVINISDQTTSLLVLDAKDFKEMGRAVFLCVTTPTFMECLRSNAKIEITELDQSRNSSRSPIQYSRVHLSYIYPRNGPVLILEARMTAAPGESILFQTANERPEPIEAEIRGKIPSWLKGTLIRNGPGRFECDDTSFNHWFDGQALLHRFHLQDGNVTYSSKFVRSESYADSLNHGFASHLEFGSFVPPDPCQNIFARFFSRFWRDTLPVDNTCVNVYPMKNKFYATTESQFLFQIDPKTLETLKRVDQEKEFPGDAVISGATAHPHVTPAGSVINLSVTHGMNSCYNIIHIPPSSGDLREAPLGGGEVICKIPPTNGTAYFHSFSLTDNYIVVTEIPLVYDVWRVLGHKLFATSPEQWFYWDSNQRTRFHVIDRQNGNRLGVFTVDPFFVFHHINAFEKDGKIYLDACCFRDNTIMKQLYLQNLRSPGQPGEKKVDTPDVRRYELPLEELSGADQEKPLPKGEDALDYTSLYEGMELPRINYDEHNGKPYRFAYGIGSKDSQSLFGRLVKLNVETQEFVIWEESGGFPSEPVFVKAPDGQEEDDGVILSCLINTSDQTTSLLVLDAKYFTELGRGVVEGLTTASFHGIFQHE
;
A
#
# COMPACT_ATOMS: atom_id res chain seq x y z
N MET A 1 -11.45 -14.97 41.33
CA MET A 1 -11.58 -13.55 40.92
C MET A 1 -10.85 -12.68 41.94
N THR A 2 -9.53 -12.61 41.82
CA THR A 2 -8.74 -11.56 42.49
C THR A 2 -8.92 -10.27 41.70
N SER A 3 -9.18 -9.16 42.38
CA SER A 3 -9.31 -7.85 41.72
C SER A 3 -7.96 -7.44 41.13
N THR A 4 -7.87 -7.40 39.81
CA THR A 4 -6.79 -6.71 39.10
C THR A 4 -6.80 -5.24 39.53
N LYS A 5 -5.69 -4.76 40.08
CA LYS A 5 -5.50 -3.31 40.32
C LYS A 5 -5.37 -2.57 38.99
N ASP A 6 -5.50 -1.25 39.04
CA ASP A 6 -5.38 -0.39 37.86
C ASP A 6 -3.95 -0.37 37.30
N GLU A 7 -3.79 -0.94 36.10
CA GLU A 7 -2.54 -1.00 35.34
C GLU A 7 -2.10 0.38 34.81
N SER A 8 -2.98 1.41 34.85
CA SER A 8 -2.63 2.78 34.45
C SER A 8 -1.40 3.33 35.19
N SER A 9 -1.14 2.84 36.40
CA SER A 9 0.00 3.18 37.25
C SER A 9 1.37 2.82 36.66
N LEU A 10 1.44 1.92 35.67
CA LEU A 10 2.68 1.62 34.94
C LEU A 10 3.11 2.75 33.98
N TYR A 11 2.18 3.62 33.60
CA TYR A 11 2.34 4.60 32.53
C TYR A 11 2.20 6.03 33.09
N GLN A 12 2.87 6.32 34.21
CA GLN A 12 2.86 7.63 34.90
C GLN A 12 4.30 8.12 35.10
N THR A 13 4.54 9.43 35.09
CA THR A 13 5.89 9.97 35.34
C THR A 13 6.43 9.54 36.70
N VAL A 14 7.67 9.05 36.71
CA VAL A 14 8.43 8.76 37.93
C VAL A 14 9.56 9.77 38.14
N ASN A 15 10.01 9.90 39.38
CA ASN A 15 11.19 10.70 39.71
C ASN A 15 12.47 9.92 39.42
N GLU A 16 13.54 10.63 39.06
CA GLU A 16 14.87 10.02 38.98
C GLU A 16 15.45 9.74 40.38
N HIS A 17 16.27 8.70 40.46
CA HIS A 17 16.97 8.29 41.68
C HIS A 17 18.49 8.35 41.45
N PRO A 18 19.11 9.55 41.46
CA PRO A 18 20.52 9.70 41.10
C PRO A 18 21.48 9.06 42.11
N GLU A 19 21.08 8.98 43.38
CA GLU A 19 21.85 8.36 44.46
C GLU A 19 21.54 6.85 44.57
N PRO A 20 22.55 5.96 44.72
CA PRO A 20 22.33 4.51 44.76
C PRO A 20 21.48 4.02 45.94
N ILE A 21 20.29 3.51 45.64
CA ILE A 21 19.40 2.83 46.59
C ILE A 21 19.89 1.39 46.79
N LYS A 22 20.02 0.94 48.04
CA LYS A 22 20.35 -0.47 48.37
C LYS A 22 19.08 -1.32 48.37
N ALA A 23 19.16 -2.52 47.81
CA ALA A 23 18.07 -3.48 47.80
C ALA A 23 17.88 -4.23 49.13
N ASP A 24 16.65 -4.68 49.38
CA ASP A 24 16.35 -5.83 50.22
C ASP A 24 16.52 -7.12 49.39
N ILE A 25 17.40 -8.03 49.81
CA ILE A 25 17.73 -9.24 49.03
C ILE A 25 16.90 -10.42 49.53
N LYS A 26 16.13 -11.02 48.61
CA LYS A 26 15.32 -12.22 48.85
C LYS A 26 15.88 -13.38 48.04
N GLY A 27 15.95 -14.58 48.62
CA GLY A 27 16.59 -15.74 47.97
C GLY A 27 18.10 -15.64 47.91
N ASN A 28 18.71 -16.20 46.87
CA ASN A 28 20.16 -16.33 46.71
C ASN A 28 20.61 -15.84 45.31
N ILE A 29 21.13 -14.62 45.24
CA ILE A 29 21.79 -14.09 44.04
C ILE A 29 23.19 -14.72 43.96
N PRO A 30 23.60 -15.34 42.84
CA PRO A 30 24.89 -16.01 42.74
C PRO A 30 26.07 -15.04 42.93
N SER A 31 27.04 -15.38 43.79
CA SER A 31 28.19 -14.50 44.07
C SER A 31 29.09 -14.23 42.85
N TRP A 32 29.06 -15.10 41.85
CA TRP A 32 29.78 -14.89 40.58
C TRP A 32 29.14 -13.82 39.69
N LEU A 33 27.86 -13.48 39.92
CA LEU A 33 27.14 -12.45 39.19
C LEU A 33 27.58 -11.09 39.71
N THR A 34 28.68 -10.57 39.18
CA THR A 34 29.20 -9.23 39.53
C THR A 34 29.38 -8.39 38.26
N GLY A 35 28.73 -7.22 38.25
CA GLY A 35 28.67 -6.36 37.07
C GLY A 35 27.62 -5.26 37.19
N THR A 36 27.24 -4.70 36.04
CA THR A 36 26.20 -3.68 35.95
C THR A 36 25.28 -4.02 34.78
N LEU A 37 23.97 -4.05 35.06
CA LEU A 37 22.91 -4.03 34.07
C LEU A 37 22.45 -2.58 33.90
N ILE A 38 22.50 -2.07 32.67
CA ILE A 38 21.94 -0.76 32.31
C ILE A 38 20.81 -0.98 31.32
N ARG A 39 19.67 -0.35 31.57
CA ARG A 39 18.46 -0.41 30.74
C ARG A 39 17.99 1.00 30.41
N ASN A 40 17.25 1.12 29.32
CA ASN A 40 16.65 2.37 28.87
C ASN A 40 15.12 2.24 28.84
N GLY A 41 14.40 3.36 28.78
CA GLY A 41 12.96 3.33 28.60
C GLY A 41 12.25 4.64 28.95
N PRO A 42 10.92 4.66 28.82
CA PRO A 42 10.10 5.83 29.08
C PRO A 42 9.93 6.06 30.59
N GLY A 43 10.36 7.22 31.11
CA GLY A 43 10.20 7.58 32.53
C GLY A 43 9.30 8.78 32.81
N ARG A 44 9.03 9.63 31.80
CA ARG A 44 8.19 10.83 31.92
C ARG A 44 7.19 10.88 30.78
N PHE A 45 5.91 10.84 31.14
CA PHE A 45 4.77 10.75 30.23
C PHE A 45 4.00 12.07 30.11
N GLU A 46 4.38 13.08 30.90
CA GLU A 46 3.73 14.38 30.98
C GLU A 46 4.66 15.54 30.58
N CYS A 47 4.14 16.50 29.84
CA CYS A 47 4.75 17.78 29.48
C CYS A 47 4.03 18.90 30.25
N SER A 48 4.61 19.34 31.36
CA SER A 48 3.95 20.20 32.35
C SER A 48 2.54 19.69 32.75
N ASP A 49 1.46 20.36 32.33
CA ASP A 49 0.06 20.01 32.64
C ASP A 49 -0.60 19.10 31.57
N THR A 50 0.11 18.78 30.47
CA THR A 50 -0.40 17.89 29.41
C THR A 50 0.30 16.53 29.41
N SER A 51 -0.32 15.54 28.77
CA SER A 51 0.25 14.20 28.57
C SER A 51 0.78 14.09 27.14
N PHE A 52 1.89 13.37 26.95
CA PHE A 52 2.19 12.82 25.64
C PHE A 52 1.09 11.83 25.21
N ASN A 53 0.95 11.61 23.89
CA ASN A 53 -0.08 10.75 23.32
C ASN A 53 0.34 9.28 23.25
N HIS A 54 1.61 9.00 22.93
CA HIS A 54 2.11 7.66 22.63
C HIS A 54 3.22 7.24 23.59
N TRP A 55 3.37 5.93 23.81
CA TRP A 55 4.37 5.39 24.74
C TRP A 55 5.80 5.78 24.35
N TYR A 56 6.09 5.75 23.05
CA TYR A 56 7.34 6.15 22.41
C TYR A 56 7.62 7.67 22.38
N ASP A 57 6.72 8.50 22.92
CA ASP A 57 6.95 9.96 23.07
C ASP A 57 7.53 10.29 24.46
N SER A 58 7.51 9.31 25.35
CA SER A 58 7.82 9.51 26.76
C SER A 58 9.32 9.56 26.97
N GLN A 59 9.77 10.49 27.83
CA GLN A 59 11.17 10.87 27.86
C GLN A 59 12.07 9.79 28.47
N SER A 60 13.21 9.57 27.82
CA SER A 60 14.23 8.58 28.13
C SER A 60 14.76 8.66 29.58
N LEU A 61 14.59 7.56 30.31
CA LEU A 61 15.07 7.31 31.67
C LEU A 61 16.04 6.13 31.65
N LEU A 62 17.26 6.38 32.09
CA LEU A 62 18.27 5.35 32.26
C LEU A 62 18.10 4.68 33.63
N HIS A 63 18.25 3.37 33.67
CA HIS A 63 18.17 2.55 34.87
C HIS A 63 19.46 1.75 35.02
N ARG A 64 20.05 1.75 36.22
CA ARG A 64 21.28 1.03 36.53
C ARG A 64 21.08 0.12 37.74
N PHE A 65 21.25 -1.18 37.52
CA PHE A 65 21.39 -2.17 38.59
C PHE A 65 22.85 -2.61 38.68
N HIS A 66 23.52 -2.25 39.77
CA HIS A 66 24.89 -2.68 40.02
C HIS A 66 24.92 -3.81 41.03
N ILE A 67 25.52 -4.94 40.64
CA ILE A 67 25.58 -6.16 41.43
C ILE A 67 27.03 -6.42 41.83
N GLN A 68 27.29 -6.59 43.11
CA GLN A 68 28.60 -6.93 43.64
C GLN A 68 28.44 -7.81 44.89
N ASP A 69 29.11 -8.97 44.91
CA ASP A 69 29.15 -9.88 46.06
C ASP A 69 27.76 -10.26 46.62
N GLY A 70 26.75 -10.37 45.75
CA GLY A 70 25.35 -10.66 46.10
C GLY A 70 24.53 -9.46 46.60
N ALA A 71 25.15 -8.30 46.83
CA ALA A 71 24.46 -7.04 47.06
C ALA A 71 24.09 -6.36 45.73
N VAL A 72 22.95 -5.66 45.71
CA VAL A 72 22.49 -4.89 44.54
C VAL A 72 22.17 -3.45 44.93
N THR A 73 22.59 -2.50 44.11
CA THR A 73 22.15 -1.10 44.19
C THR A 73 21.47 -0.64 42.90
N TYR A 74 20.46 0.21 43.03
CA TYR A 74 19.72 0.81 41.93
C TYR A 74 19.91 2.33 41.89
N CYS A 75 20.11 2.89 40.70
CA CYS A 75 19.94 4.32 40.44
C CYS A 75 19.29 4.55 39.06
N SER A 76 18.70 5.73 38.86
CA SER A 76 18.13 6.15 37.58
C SER A 76 18.32 7.64 37.34
N LYS A 77 18.43 8.04 36.07
CA LYS A 77 18.55 9.45 35.62
C LYS A 77 17.94 9.62 34.23
N PHE A 78 17.20 10.70 34.01
CA PHE A 78 16.74 11.05 32.66
C PHE A 78 17.91 11.42 31.74
N VAL A 79 17.86 11.01 30.48
CA VAL A 79 18.81 11.52 29.48
C VAL A 79 18.56 13.02 29.29
N ARG A 80 19.63 13.81 29.33
CA ARG A 80 19.56 15.28 29.20
C ARG A 80 19.53 15.69 27.73
N SER A 81 18.46 15.30 27.03
CA SER A 81 18.14 15.73 25.66
C SER A 81 17.50 17.13 25.63
N GLU A 82 17.39 17.73 24.45
CA GLU A 82 16.63 18.97 24.24
C GLU A 82 15.13 18.72 24.51
N SER A 83 14.57 17.62 23.99
CA SER A 83 13.18 17.22 24.27
C SER A 83 12.88 17.05 25.77
N TYR A 84 13.81 16.48 26.55
CA TYR A 84 13.62 16.35 27.99
C TYR A 84 13.64 17.72 28.68
N ALA A 85 14.60 18.59 28.34
CA ALA A 85 14.73 19.91 28.94
C ALA A 85 13.49 20.80 28.66
N ASP A 86 12.90 20.68 27.49
CA ASP A 86 11.71 21.43 27.09
C ASP A 86 10.41 20.85 27.67
N SER A 87 10.33 19.52 27.89
CA SER A 87 9.21 18.85 28.61
C SER A 87 9.02 19.29 30.07
N LEU A 88 10.01 20.03 30.61
CA LEU A 88 10.00 20.63 31.94
C LEU A 88 9.58 22.11 31.93
N GLN A 89 9.59 22.77 30.76
CA GLN A 89 9.46 24.23 30.63
C GLN A 89 8.20 24.68 29.89
N HIS A 90 7.58 23.81 29.07
CA HIS A 90 6.45 24.16 28.21
C HIS A 90 5.14 23.45 28.60
N GLU A 91 4.01 24.15 28.47
CA GLU A 91 2.67 23.61 28.75
C GLU A 91 2.24 22.49 27.79
N ASN A 92 2.77 22.49 26.56
CA ASN A 92 2.55 21.48 25.52
C ASN A 92 3.91 21.05 24.97
N ALA A 93 4.00 19.84 24.41
CA ALA A 93 5.21 19.36 23.73
C ALA A 93 5.61 20.35 22.60
N PRO A 94 6.79 21.00 22.68
CA PRO A 94 7.26 21.90 21.63
C PRO A 94 8.02 21.15 20.53
N HIS A 95 8.29 19.86 20.74
CA HIS A 95 8.87 18.94 19.77
C HIS A 95 7.82 18.07 19.11
N LEU A 96 8.17 17.60 17.93
CA LEU A 96 7.48 16.52 17.26
C LEU A 96 8.03 15.19 17.83
N GLU A 97 7.22 14.47 18.58
CA GLU A 97 7.51 13.11 19.05
C GLU A 97 6.71 12.10 18.22
N PHE A 98 7.07 10.81 18.29
CA PHE A 98 6.55 9.76 17.40
C PHE A 98 5.02 9.80 17.19
N GLY A 99 4.23 9.83 18.26
CA GLY A 99 2.77 9.93 18.23
C GLY A 99 2.19 11.27 18.72
N SER A 100 3.02 12.24 19.11
CA SER A 100 2.58 13.57 19.57
C SER A 100 2.96 14.67 18.59
N PHE A 101 1.96 15.42 18.14
CA PHE A 101 2.14 16.56 17.24
C PHE A 101 2.28 17.87 18.03
N ILE A 102 3.04 18.83 17.48
CA ILE A 102 3.11 20.20 17.99
C ILE A 102 1.76 20.89 17.66
N PRO A 103 0.99 21.39 18.65
CA PRO A 103 -0.25 22.10 18.38
C PRO A 103 0.00 23.34 17.51
N PRO A 104 -0.74 23.52 16.40
CA PRO A 104 -0.44 24.60 15.48
C PRO A 104 -0.90 25.95 16.04
N ASP A 105 -0.05 26.98 15.89
CA ASP A 105 -0.32 28.34 16.36
C ASP A 105 -1.73 28.81 15.95
N PRO A 106 -2.64 29.11 16.91
CA PRO A 106 -4.02 29.51 16.61
C PRO A 106 -4.11 30.87 15.91
N CYS A 107 -3.06 31.69 15.95
CA CYS A 107 -2.98 32.97 15.23
C CYS A 107 -2.60 32.79 13.75
N GLN A 108 -2.10 31.62 13.34
CA GLN A 108 -1.68 31.35 11.96
C GLN A 108 -2.82 30.72 11.14
N ASN A 109 -3.12 31.32 9.98
CA ASN A 109 -3.99 30.72 8.98
C ASN A 109 -3.27 29.61 8.19
N ILE A 110 -4.03 28.84 7.41
CA ILE A 110 -3.50 27.66 6.69
C ILE A 110 -2.34 27.99 5.74
N PHE A 111 -2.35 29.16 5.11
CA PHE A 111 -1.26 29.61 4.23
C PHE A 111 -0.02 30.02 5.03
N SER A 112 -0.16 30.73 6.15
CA SER A 112 0.99 31.08 6.99
C SER A 112 1.61 29.85 7.65
N ARG A 113 0.80 28.85 8.02
CA ARG A 113 1.28 27.54 8.51
C ARG A 113 2.09 26.79 7.44
N PHE A 114 1.61 26.81 6.19
CA PHE A 114 2.34 26.23 5.06
C PHE A 114 3.68 26.94 4.82
N PHE A 115 3.70 28.27 4.77
CA PHE A 115 4.94 29.02 4.55
C PHE A 115 5.92 28.93 5.73
N SER A 116 5.48 28.76 6.98
CA SER A 116 6.38 28.58 8.13
C SER A 116 7.22 27.30 8.08
N HIS A 117 6.90 26.36 7.18
CA HIS A 117 7.75 25.21 6.85
C HIS A 117 9.10 25.64 6.24
N PHE A 118 9.13 26.72 5.47
CA PHE A 118 10.32 27.16 4.73
C PHE A 118 11.19 28.19 5.46
N TRP A 119 10.75 28.71 6.61
CA TRP A 119 11.39 29.83 7.31
C TRP A 119 11.61 29.63 8.82
N GLY A 120 11.08 28.55 9.41
CA GLY A 120 11.25 28.24 10.83
C GLY A 120 12.23 27.11 11.07
N HIS A 121 13.19 27.32 11.97
CA HIS A 121 13.94 26.22 12.58
C HIS A 121 12.98 25.34 13.40
N GLU A 122 12.78 24.09 12.99
CA GLU A 122 12.22 23.06 13.86
C GLU A 122 13.35 22.44 14.67
N VAL A 123 13.13 22.20 15.96
CA VAL A 123 14.06 21.39 16.77
C VAL A 123 13.75 19.92 16.49
N PRO A 124 14.73 19.12 16.03
CA PRO A 124 14.47 17.75 15.61
C PRO A 124 14.22 16.81 16.80
N PHE A 125 13.58 15.68 16.52
CA PHE A 125 13.36 14.59 17.47
C PHE A 125 14.70 14.05 18.00
N ASP A 126 14.94 14.18 19.31
CA ASP A 126 16.19 13.78 19.97
C ASP A 126 16.00 12.92 21.23
N ASN A 127 14.79 12.38 21.47
CA ASN A 127 14.46 11.53 22.62
C ASN A 127 15.00 10.08 22.43
N PRO A 128 16.04 9.64 23.18
CA PRO A 128 16.73 8.38 22.93
C PRO A 128 16.24 7.30 23.89
N PHE A 129 15.00 6.84 23.76
CA PHE A 129 14.35 5.98 24.76
C PHE A 129 14.43 4.47 24.45
N ASP A 130 14.73 4.06 23.21
CA ASP A 130 14.64 2.65 22.78
C ASP A 130 15.71 1.75 23.42
N ASN A 131 16.99 2.15 23.33
CA ASN A 131 18.10 1.26 23.65
C ASN A 131 19.31 1.98 24.27
N VAL A 132 20.18 1.22 24.92
CA VAL A 132 21.54 1.60 25.30
C VAL A 132 22.52 0.54 24.80
N PHE A 133 23.49 0.92 23.99
CA PHE A 133 24.50 0.01 23.44
C PHE A 133 25.94 0.48 23.70
N THR A 134 26.90 -0.42 23.55
CA THR A 134 28.34 -0.10 23.59
C THR A 134 28.91 -0.12 22.18
N MET A 135 29.59 0.94 21.78
CA MET A 135 30.32 1.04 20.51
C MET A 135 31.66 1.74 20.74
N LYS A 136 32.75 1.19 20.21
CA LYS A 136 34.12 1.69 20.44
C LYS A 136 34.42 1.97 21.93
N GLU A 137 34.09 0.99 22.77
CA GLU A 137 34.24 1.01 24.24
C GLU A 137 33.45 2.09 25.00
N LYS A 138 32.66 2.91 24.30
CA LYS A 138 31.80 3.97 24.84
C LYS A 138 30.35 3.53 24.83
N MET A 139 29.57 4.02 25.79
CA MET A 139 28.16 3.68 25.92
C MET A 139 27.29 4.83 25.42
N TYR A 140 26.26 4.49 24.66
CA TYR A 140 25.35 5.44 24.03
C TYR A 140 23.90 5.03 24.28
N ALA A 141 23.05 5.99 24.66
CA ALA A 141 21.60 5.88 24.56
C ALA A 141 21.17 6.34 23.15
N ALA A 142 20.20 5.63 22.56
CA ALA A 142 19.71 5.89 21.22
C ALA A 142 18.21 5.58 21.08
N GLY A 143 17.60 6.17 20.05
CA GLY A 143 16.35 5.72 19.45
C GLY A 143 16.50 5.53 17.94
N ASP A 144 15.43 5.14 17.25
CA ASP A 144 15.40 5.05 15.78
C ASP A 144 15.48 6.45 15.13
N GLY A 145 16.68 6.97 14.99
CA GLY A 145 16.96 8.32 14.50
C GLY A 145 18.46 8.57 14.32
N LYS A 146 18.87 9.82 14.08
CA LYS A 146 20.29 10.16 13.89
C LYS A 146 21.02 10.70 15.14
N PHE A 147 20.28 11.09 16.19
CA PHE A 147 20.91 11.58 17.42
C PHE A 147 21.15 10.45 18.42
N ILE A 148 22.38 10.37 18.93
CA ILE A 148 22.75 9.48 20.03
C ILE A 148 23.43 10.25 21.16
N PHE A 149 23.31 9.73 22.37
CA PHE A 149 23.76 10.39 23.59
C PHE A 149 24.78 9.53 24.30
N LYS A 150 26.03 10.00 24.38
CA LYS A 150 27.07 9.33 25.15
C LYS A 150 26.74 9.44 26.65
N ILE A 151 26.81 8.33 27.37
CA ILE A 151 26.48 8.28 28.81
C ILE A 151 27.64 7.72 29.62
N ASP A 152 27.75 8.16 30.88
CA ASP A 152 28.62 7.51 31.87
C ASP A 152 27.93 6.26 32.46
N PRO A 153 28.48 5.04 32.26
CA PRO A 153 27.86 3.80 32.73
C PRO A 153 27.94 3.57 34.25
N ILE A 154 28.60 4.46 35.00
CA ILE A 154 28.69 4.45 36.46
C ILE A 154 27.68 5.45 37.03
N THR A 155 27.72 6.70 36.57
CA THR A 155 26.90 7.78 37.16
C THR A 155 25.55 7.98 36.47
N LEU A 156 25.35 7.41 35.27
CA LEU A 156 24.23 7.70 34.35
C LEU A 156 24.18 9.16 33.87
N ASP A 157 25.26 9.93 33.97
CA ASP A 157 25.30 11.29 33.44
C ASP A 157 25.34 11.28 31.91
N THR A 158 24.53 12.14 31.29
CA THR A 158 24.59 12.44 29.86
C THR A 158 25.83 13.31 29.59
N LEU A 159 26.75 12.83 28.77
CA LEU A 159 28.04 13.47 28.53
C LEU A 159 28.02 14.39 27.31
N ASN A 160 27.49 13.91 26.18
CA ASN A 160 27.27 14.72 24.98
C ASN A 160 26.25 14.08 24.03
N ARG A 161 25.51 14.95 23.31
CA ARG A 161 24.72 14.61 22.12
C ARG A 161 25.66 14.54 20.90
N LEU A 162 25.36 13.66 19.96
CA LEU A 162 26.07 13.46 18.70
C LEU A 162 25.06 13.30 17.56
N ASP A 163 25.36 13.86 16.39
CA ASP A 163 24.62 13.61 15.14
C ASP A 163 25.40 12.59 14.31
N LEU A 164 24.82 11.41 14.10
CA LEU A 164 25.46 10.34 13.32
C LEU A 164 25.67 10.70 11.84
N GLU A 165 24.90 11.65 11.29
CA GLU A 165 25.11 12.15 9.93
C GLU A 165 26.38 13.00 9.83
N GLU A 166 26.64 13.86 10.83
CA GLU A 166 27.85 14.72 10.88
C GLU A 166 29.12 13.94 11.24
N GLU A 167 28.99 12.86 12.03
CA GLU A 167 30.10 12.00 12.46
C GLU A 167 30.55 10.99 11.38
N PHE A 168 29.81 10.84 10.28
CA PHE A 168 30.11 9.89 9.21
C PHE A 168 31.20 10.44 8.25
N PRO A 169 32.30 9.70 7.98
CA PRO A 169 33.48 10.24 7.29
C PRO A 169 33.39 10.29 5.75
N GLY A 170 32.19 10.51 5.17
CA GLY A 170 32.00 10.55 3.73
C GLY A 170 30.68 11.18 3.28
N ASP A 171 30.53 11.42 1.97
CA ASP A 171 29.41 12.20 1.38
C ASP A 171 28.05 11.46 1.33
N ALA A 172 27.85 10.41 2.13
CA ALA A 172 26.60 9.65 2.17
C ALA A 172 25.56 10.37 3.05
N ILE A 173 24.36 10.59 2.50
CA ILE A 173 23.23 11.15 3.26
C ILE A 173 22.58 10.05 4.09
N LEU A 174 22.72 10.12 5.41
CA LEU A 174 22.31 9.11 6.38
C LEU A 174 21.35 9.75 7.39
N ASN A 175 20.04 9.67 7.14
CA ASN A 175 19.04 10.49 7.83
C ASN A 175 18.57 9.91 9.16
N GLU A 176 18.52 8.59 9.27
CA GLU A 176 18.06 7.83 10.45
C GLU A 176 18.94 6.57 10.60
N PHE A 177 19.10 6.04 11.81
CA PHE A 177 19.81 4.79 12.11
C PHE A 177 18.97 3.94 13.07
N THR A 178 19.12 2.61 13.03
CA THR A 178 18.45 1.77 14.05
C THR A 178 19.08 1.95 15.42
N ALA A 179 18.26 1.80 16.46
CA ALA A 179 18.72 1.63 17.84
C ALA A 179 19.39 0.26 18.11
N HIS A 180 19.47 -0.65 17.12
CA HIS A 180 19.91 -2.04 17.27
C HIS A 180 21.17 -2.39 16.43
N PRO A 181 22.32 -1.73 16.66
CA PRO A 181 23.57 -2.08 15.99
C PRO A 181 24.09 -3.45 16.45
N HIS A 182 24.62 -4.25 15.51
CA HIS A 182 25.32 -5.48 15.82
C HIS A 182 26.80 -5.22 16.06
N VAL A 183 27.36 -5.75 17.15
CA VAL A 183 28.80 -5.70 17.44
C VAL A 183 29.40 -7.10 17.27
N THR A 184 30.43 -7.21 16.44
CA THR A 184 31.08 -8.48 16.11
C THR A 184 32.08 -8.90 17.20
N PRO A 185 32.48 -10.18 17.27
CA PRO A 185 33.53 -10.64 18.20
C PRO A 185 34.89 -9.95 18.01
N THR A 186 35.15 -9.36 16.84
CA THR A 186 36.36 -8.55 16.57
C THR A 186 36.23 -7.09 16.97
N GLY A 187 35.09 -6.69 17.56
CA GLY A 187 34.81 -5.33 18.01
C GLY A 187 34.36 -4.35 16.93
N SER A 188 34.19 -4.79 15.68
CA SER A 188 33.58 -3.95 14.63
C SER A 188 32.06 -3.87 14.81
N GLY A 189 31.48 -2.73 14.46
CA GLY A 189 30.03 -2.52 14.44
C GLY A 189 29.46 -2.68 13.03
N ILE A 190 28.19 -3.06 12.95
CA ILE A 190 27.36 -2.94 11.75
C ILE A 190 26.04 -2.30 12.20
N ASN A 191 25.57 -1.29 11.48
CA ASN A 191 24.23 -0.71 11.67
C ASN A 191 23.58 -0.47 10.30
N ILE A 192 22.28 -0.24 10.27
CA ILE A 192 21.52 0.18 9.09
C ILE A 192 21.09 1.63 9.28
N SER A 193 21.18 2.39 8.19
CA SER A 193 20.67 3.75 8.08
C SER A 193 19.78 3.91 6.85
N VAL A 194 18.80 4.82 6.89
CA VAL A 194 17.98 5.18 5.73
C VAL A 194 18.42 6.51 5.12
N THR A 195 18.47 6.56 3.79
CA THR A 195 18.41 7.83 3.03
C THR A 195 16.96 8.07 2.61
N HIS A 196 16.46 9.29 2.80
CA HIS A 196 15.14 9.75 2.32
C HIS A 196 15.26 10.60 1.04
N GLY A 197 14.27 10.53 0.16
CA GLY A 197 14.15 11.35 -1.06
C GLY A 197 14.16 10.54 -2.37
N MET A 198 14.49 11.18 -3.50
CA MET A 198 14.42 10.55 -4.84
C MET A 198 15.32 9.31 -5.02
N ASN A 199 16.36 9.16 -4.18
CA ASN A 199 17.28 8.02 -4.19
C ASN A 199 17.24 7.26 -2.84
N SER A 200 16.02 7.06 -2.31
CA SER A 200 15.81 6.41 -1.01
C SER A 200 16.37 4.99 -0.96
N ALA A 201 16.97 4.63 0.17
CA ALA A 201 17.71 3.40 0.32
C ALA A 201 17.97 3.00 1.76
N TYR A 202 18.12 1.69 2.02
CA TYR A 202 18.85 1.20 3.18
C TYR A 202 20.36 1.22 2.89
N ASN A 203 21.13 1.88 3.75
CA ASN A 203 22.58 1.90 3.75
C ASN A 203 23.07 1.01 4.89
N ILE A 204 23.75 -0.08 4.55
CA ILE A 204 24.43 -0.93 5.54
C ILE A 204 25.76 -0.26 5.85
N VAL A 205 25.92 0.21 7.08
CA VAL A 205 27.10 0.93 7.57
C VAL A 205 28.00 -0.04 8.35
N HIS A 206 29.22 -0.23 7.87
CA HIS A 206 30.28 -0.94 8.59
C HIS A 206 31.10 0.07 9.42
N ILE A 207 31.42 -0.30 10.66
CA ILE A 207 32.10 0.56 11.63
C ILE A 207 33.33 -0.22 12.15
N PRO A 208 34.56 0.29 11.98
CA PRO A 208 35.76 -0.42 12.43
C PRO A 208 35.81 -0.52 13.96
N PRO A 209 36.57 -1.51 14.51
CA PRO A 209 36.83 -1.59 15.94
C PRO A 209 37.55 -0.33 16.43
N SER A 210 37.54 -0.09 17.75
CA SER A 210 38.22 1.07 18.30
C SER A 210 39.72 1.06 17.99
N SER A 211 40.26 2.24 17.67
CA SER A 211 41.69 2.47 17.53
C SER A 211 42.43 2.63 18.88
N GLY A 212 41.71 2.59 20.01
CA GLY A 212 42.23 2.87 21.34
C GLY A 212 42.39 4.37 21.64
N GLU A 213 41.91 5.24 20.76
CA GLU A 213 41.87 6.69 20.99
C GLU A 213 40.83 7.06 22.06
N MET A 214 41.27 7.79 23.09
CA MET A 214 40.42 8.19 24.22
C MET A 214 39.15 8.96 23.77
N GLU A 215 39.28 9.84 22.77
CA GLU A 215 38.18 10.62 22.20
C GLU A 215 37.84 10.21 20.76
N GLU A 216 37.84 8.91 20.47
CA GLU A 216 37.34 8.40 19.19
C GLU A 216 35.83 8.66 18.97
N ALA A 217 35.48 9.19 17.80
CA ALA A 217 34.12 9.40 17.32
C ALA A 217 33.41 8.08 16.93
N PRO A 218 32.06 7.99 17.08
CA PRO A 218 31.29 6.75 16.95
C PRO A 218 31.46 6.11 15.56
N LEU A 219 31.28 6.88 14.49
CA LEU A 219 31.38 6.40 13.10
C LEU A 219 32.73 6.66 12.45
N LYS A 220 33.75 7.12 13.19
CA LYS A 220 35.09 7.42 12.64
C LYS A 220 35.67 6.21 11.89
N GLY A 221 36.00 6.40 10.62
CA GLY A 221 36.50 5.35 9.73
C GLY A 221 35.44 4.34 9.26
N GLY A 222 34.15 4.59 9.51
CA GLY A 222 33.06 3.78 8.98
C GLY A 222 32.82 4.02 7.48
N GLU A 223 32.13 3.08 6.84
CA GLU A 223 31.87 3.08 5.40
C GLU A 223 30.47 2.52 5.09
N VAL A 224 29.86 2.95 3.98
CA VAL A 224 28.65 2.31 3.46
C VAL A 224 29.09 1.05 2.70
N LEU A 225 28.95 -0.10 3.35
CA LEU A 225 29.27 -1.41 2.80
C LEU A 225 28.32 -1.78 1.64
N CYS A 226 27.04 -1.42 1.75
CA CYS A 226 26.02 -1.74 0.75
C CYS A 226 24.91 -0.68 0.74
N LYS A 227 24.37 -0.38 -0.44
CA LYS A 227 23.17 0.45 -0.63
C LYS A 227 22.07 -0.36 -1.32
N ILE A 228 20.94 -0.53 -0.66
CA ILE A 228 19.75 -1.25 -1.14
C ILE A 228 18.70 -0.20 -1.56
N PRO A 229 18.37 -0.06 -2.85
CA PRO A 229 17.40 0.94 -3.32
C PRO A 229 15.97 0.56 -2.94
N LEU A 230 15.14 1.56 -2.61
CA LEU A 230 13.76 1.38 -2.20
C LEU A 230 12.81 1.72 -3.35
N LEU A 231 12.50 0.72 -4.18
CA LEU A 231 11.68 0.88 -5.39
C LEU A 231 10.17 1.02 -5.09
N ASN A 232 9.71 0.52 -3.95
CA ASN A 232 8.28 0.43 -3.59
C ASN A 232 7.85 1.46 -2.52
N GLY A 233 8.65 2.52 -2.36
CA GLY A 233 8.56 3.50 -1.28
C GLY A 233 9.48 3.17 -0.10
N THR A 234 9.78 4.16 0.73
CA THR A 234 10.62 3.95 1.93
C THR A 234 9.82 3.23 2.99
N ALA A 235 10.28 2.08 3.47
CA ALA A 235 9.63 1.32 4.53
C ALA A 235 10.32 1.50 5.90
N TYR A 236 9.53 1.45 6.96
CA TYR A 236 9.99 1.45 8.35
C TYR A 236 10.96 0.29 8.62
N PHE A 237 11.93 0.52 9.50
CA PHE A 237 13.00 -0.40 9.87
C PHE A 237 13.34 -0.20 11.36
N HIS A 238 13.66 -1.28 12.07
CA HIS A 238 13.94 -1.26 13.53
C HIS A 238 15.14 -2.14 13.91
N SER A 239 15.23 -3.33 13.31
CA SER A 239 16.36 -4.24 13.53
C SER A 239 16.61 -5.11 12.30
N PHE A 240 17.73 -5.84 12.30
CA PHE A 240 18.15 -6.70 11.20
C PHE A 240 18.95 -7.91 11.72
N CYS A 241 19.27 -8.84 10.83
CA CYS A 241 20.01 -10.05 11.19
C CYS A 241 21.44 -10.07 10.66
N LEU A 242 22.32 -10.73 11.43
CA LEU A 242 23.71 -11.01 11.07
C LEU A 242 23.96 -12.52 11.11
N THR A 243 24.76 -13.02 10.18
CA THR A 243 25.37 -14.37 10.21
C THR A 243 26.89 -14.25 10.02
N ASP A 244 27.63 -15.36 10.06
CA ASP A 244 29.08 -15.33 9.81
C ASP A 244 29.43 -14.79 8.40
N ASN A 245 28.60 -15.03 7.38
CA ASN A 245 28.85 -14.62 5.99
C ASN A 245 27.85 -13.62 5.40
N TYR A 246 26.66 -13.45 5.98
CA TYR A 246 25.57 -12.63 5.39
C TYR A 246 24.96 -11.63 6.38
N ILE A 247 24.43 -10.54 5.82
CA ILE A 247 23.53 -9.59 6.47
C ILE A 247 22.15 -9.77 5.84
N VAL A 248 21.09 -9.84 6.64
CA VAL A 248 19.71 -9.93 6.15
C VAL A 248 18.92 -8.73 6.66
N VAL A 249 18.38 -7.95 5.72
CA VAL A 249 17.56 -6.76 5.99
C VAL A 249 16.11 -7.07 5.65
N THR A 250 15.20 -6.79 6.58
CA THR A 250 13.76 -7.09 6.43
C THR A 250 13.00 -5.79 6.14
N GLU A 251 12.43 -5.70 4.94
CA GLU A 251 11.57 -4.59 4.49
C GLU A 251 10.11 -5.00 4.70
N SER A 252 9.47 -4.47 5.75
CA SER A 252 8.03 -4.67 5.99
C SER A 252 7.21 -3.69 5.15
N PRO A 253 5.98 -4.01 4.73
CA PRO A 253 5.17 -3.11 3.90
C PRO A 253 4.49 -1.98 4.70
N LEU A 254 5.23 -1.37 5.63
CA LEU A 254 4.85 -0.19 6.38
C LEU A 254 5.62 1.01 5.82
N VAL A 255 4.99 1.76 4.91
CA VAL A 255 5.65 2.71 4.01
C VAL A 255 5.43 4.16 4.45
N TYR A 256 6.42 5.03 4.27
CA TYR A 256 6.32 6.47 4.52
C TYR A 256 5.40 7.16 3.49
N ASP A 257 4.37 7.83 4.00
CA ASP A 257 3.59 8.88 3.34
C ASP A 257 4.34 10.22 3.45
N PHE A 258 5.31 10.44 2.55
CA PHE A 258 6.07 11.69 2.45
C PHE A 258 5.18 12.94 2.28
N TRP A 259 3.95 12.78 1.82
CA TRP A 259 2.98 13.86 1.71
C TRP A 259 2.46 14.31 3.09
N ARG A 260 2.15 13.37 3.99
CA ARG A 260 1.87 13.67 5.41
C ARG A 260 3.07 14.25 6.14
N ILE A 261 4.29 13.82 5.81
CA ILE A 261 5.53 14.43 6.37
C ILE A 261 5.62 15.91 5.99
N PHE A 262 5.45 16.24 4.71
CA PHE A 262 5.56 17.61 4.22
C PHE A 262 4.44 18.52 4.75
N THR A 263 3.21 18.00 4.79
CA THR A 263 2.04 18.77 5.25
C THR A 263 1.84 18.79 6.75
N ARG A 264 2.77 18.23 7.55
CA ARG A 264 2.68 18.13 9.02
C ARG A 264 2.30 19.44 9.72
N LYS A 265 2.87 20.59 9.32
CA LYS A 265 2.57 21.91 9.91
C LYS A 265 1.17 22.43 9.57
N VAL A 266 0.56 21.91 8.51
CA VAL A 266 -0.76 22.31 8.01
C VAL A 266 -1.86 21.48 8.67
N PHE A 267 -1.72 20.15 8.61
CA PHE A 267 -2.74 19.20 9.10
C PHE A 267 -2.47 18.64 10.50
N SER A 268 -1.36 19.02 11.14
CA SER A 268 -0.98 18.61 12.50
C SER A 268 -0.81 17.08 12.64
N SER A 269 0.13 16.52 11.87
CA SER A 269 0.44 15.08 11.88
C SER A 269 1.73 14.77 12.64
N CYS A 270 1.79 13.59 13.27
CA CYS A 270 2.97 13.04 13.93
C CYS A 270 3.62 11.89 13.12
N PRO A 271 4.91 11.56 13.35
CA PRO A 271 5.64 10.49 12.64
C PRO A 271 4.90 9.15 12.52
N GLN A 272 4.20 8.71 13.56
CA GLN A 272 3.38 7.50 13.55
C GLN A 272 2.34 7.53 12.42
N GLN A 273 1.72 8.69 12.19
CA GLN A 273 0.73 8.90 11.15
C GLN A 273 1.36 9.09 9.76
N TRP A 274 2.68 9.28 9.68
CA TRP A 274 3.40 9.33 8.41
C TRP A 274 3.65 7.94 7.83
N PHE A 275 3.28 6.87 8.52
CA PHE A 275 3.32 5.52 7.97
C PHE A 275 1.93 5.06 7.52
N TYR A 276 1.89 4.28 6.44
CA TYR A 276 0.70 3.52 6.05
C TYR A 276 1.07 2.06 5.73
N TRP A 277 0.17 1.15 6.07
CA TRP A 277 0.31 -0.27 5.74
C TRP A 277 -0.15 -0.53 4.30
N ASN A 278 0.69 -1.17 3.50
CA ASN A 278 0.38 -1.54 2.12
C ASN A 278 0.22 -3.08 2.01
N PRO A 279 -0.99 -3.63 2.23
CA PRO A 279 -1.20 -5.08 2.28
C PRO A 279 -0.91 -5.80 0.95
N ASP A 280 -0.85 -5.06 -0.16
CA ASP A 280 -0.60 -5.58 -1.50
C ASP A 280 0.91 -5.80 -1.77
N GLN A 281 1.79 -5.28 -0.90
CA GLN A 281 3.24 -5.51 -0.97
C GLN A 281 3.67 -6.69 -0.06
N PRO A 282 4.55 -7.59 -0.53
CA PRO A 282 5.12 -8.63 0.31
C PRO A 282 6.16 -8.06 1.29
N THR A 283 6.41 -8.75 2.39
CA THR A 283 7.62 -8.48 3.19
C THR A 283 8.83 -9.06 2.44
N ARG A 284 9.94 -8.29 2.38
CA ARG A 284 11.16 -8.69 1.66
C ARG A 284 12.31 -8.97 2.62
N PHE A 285 13.04 -10.06 2.39
CA PHE A 285 14.35 -10.30 2.97
C PHE A 285 15.45 -10.04 1.93
N HIS A 286 16.16 -8.94 2.08
CA HIS A 286 17.33 -8.61 1.27
C HIS A 286 18.57 -9.32 1.83
N VAL A 287 19.23 -10.14 1.02
CA VAL A 287 20.44 -10.88 1.43
C VAL A 287 21.68 -10.21 0.84
N VAL A 288 22.61 -9.82 1.72
CA VAL A 288 23.86 -9.13 1.37
C VAL A 288 25.05 -9.93 1.88
N ASP A 289 26.09 -10.10 1.05
CA ASP A 289 27.38 -10.66 1.46
C ASP A 289 28.06 -9.70 2.45
N ARG A 290 28.35 -10.19 3.65
CA ARG A 290 28.90 -9.40 4.76
C ARG A 290 30.35 -8.96 4.54
N LYS A 291 31.11 -9.64 3.67
CA LYS A 291 32.56 -9.41 3.46
C LYS A 291 32.85 -8.37 2.38
N ASN A 292 31.97 -8.25 1.38
CA ASN A 292 32.15 -7.38 0.23
C ASN A 292 30.96 -6.46 -0.07
N GLY A 293 29.83 -6.60 0.65
CA GLY A 293 28.65 -5.76 0.49
C GLY A 293 27.81 -6.05 -0.75
N HIS A 294 28.11 -7.11 -1.51
CA HIS A 294 27.33 -7.46 -2.69
C HIS A 294 25.91 -7.90 -2.32
N ARG A 295 24.90 -7.26 -2.91
CA ARG A 295 23.50 -7.71 -2.90
C ARG A 295 23.40 -9.03 -3.66
N LEU A 296 22.98 -10.10 -3.00
CA LEU A 296 22.92 -11.45 -3.57
C LEU A 296 21.53 -11.83 -4.10
N GLY A 297 20.48 -11.23 -3.53
CA GLY A 297 19.10 -11.39 -3.99
C GLY A 297 18.08 -11.04 -2.91
N VAL A 298 16.81 -11.08 -3.28
CA VAL A 298 15.68 -10.71 -2.42
C VAL A 298 14.66 -11.84 -2.37
N PHE A 299 14.25 -12.24 -1.16
CA PHE A 299 13.17 -13.20 -0.96
C PHE A 299 11.88 -12.49 -0.55
N THR A 300 10.76 -12.83 -1.18
CA THR A 300 9.43 -12.33 -0.81
C THR A 300 8.63 -13.37 -0.03
N VAL A 301 7.90 -12.91 0.98
CA VAL A 301 7.01 -13.72 1.84
C VAL A 301 5.69 -12.98 2.10
N TYR A 302 4.69 -13.69 2.63
CA TYR A 302 3.44 -13.08 3.08
C TYR A 302 3.69 -11.88 4.01
N PRO A 303 2.93 -10.78 3.86
CA PRO A 303 3.20 -9.55 4.58
C PRO A 303 3.08 -9.74 6.09
N PHE A 304 4.05 -9.20 6.80
CA PHE A 304 4.10 -9.10 8.26
C PHE A 304 4.88 -7.85 8.68
N PHE A 305 4.58 -7.36 9.87
CA PHE A 305 5.29 -6.26 10.51
C PHE A 305 6.25 -6.81 11.57
N VAL A 306 7.42 -6.20 11.74
CA VAL A 306 8.44 -6.64 12.72
C VAL A 306 9.09 -5.44 13.39
N PHE A 307 9.20 -5.53 14.72
CA PHE A 307 10.21 -4.79 15.48
C PHE A 307 11.48 -5.63 15.57
N HIS A 308 11.44 -6.73 16.32
CA HIS A 308 12.64 -7.47 16.72
C HIS A 308 12.89 -8.75 15.91
N HIS A 309 14.13 -8.88 15.47
CA HIS A 309 14.70 -10.16 15.05
C HIS A 309 15.32 -10.87 16.25
N ILE A 310 15.27 -12.20 16.27
CA ILE A 310 15.81 -13.03 17.35
C ILE A 310 17.26 -13.41 17.06
N ASN A 311 17.48 -14.05 15.91
CA ASN A 311 18.79 -14.49 15.43
C ASN A 311 18.69 -14.85 13.95
N ALA A 312 19.82 -14.93 13.26
CA ALA A 312 19.91 -15.69 12.02
C ALA A 312 21.14 -16.59 12.04
N PHE A 313 21.12 -17.67 11.28
CA PHE A 313 22.27 -18.57 11.19
C PHE A 313 22.32 -19.38 9.89
N GLU A 314 23.52 -19.78 9.51
CA GLU A 314 23.76 -20.62 8.34
C GLU A 314 23.72 -22.11 8.72
N LYS A 315 22.83 -22.87 8.09
CA LYS A 315 22.72 -24.32 8.30
C LYS A 315 22.06 -25.01 7.11
N ASP A 316 22.59 -26.18 6.74
CA ASP A 316 22.04 -27.05 5.68
C ASP A 316 21.83 -26.35 4.32
N GLY A 317 22.74 -25.44 3.95
CA GLY A 317 22.68 -24.69 2.69
C GLY A 317 21.67 -23.53 2.68
N LYS A 318 21.14 -23.15 3.86
CA LYS A 318 20.16 -22.07 4.03
C LYS A 318 20.60 -21.07 5.10
N ILE A 319 20.10 -19.85 5.00
CA ILE A 319 20.08 -18.88 6.10
C ILE A 319 18.73 -19.04 6.82
N HIS A 320 18.77 -19.42 8.09
CA HIS A 320 17.60 -19.48 8.97
C HIS A 320 17.44 -18.12 9.62
N VAL A 321 16.25 -17.52 9.55
CA VAL A 321 15.94 -16.20 10.11
C VAL A 321 14.78 -16.34 11.09
N ASP A 322 15.03 -16.08 12.36
CA ASP A 322 14.03 -16.12 13.43
C ASP A 322 13.62 -14.70 13.83
N THR A 323 12.32 -14.42 13.85
CA THR A 323 11.78 -13.06 14.05
C THR A 323 10.43 -13.08 14.76
N CYS A 324 10.15 -12.01 15.51
CA CYS A 324 8.87 -11.75 16.15
C CYS A 324 7.97 -10.96 15.19
N CYS A 325 6.99 -11.65 14.58
CA CYS A 325 6.14 -11.09 13.53
C CYS A 325 4.75 -10.70 14.04
N PHE A 326 4.35 -9.46 13.85
CA PHE A 326 2.97 -9.01 13.89
C PHE A 326 2.31 -9.17 12.52
N ARG A 327 0.98 -9.25 12.48
CA ARG A 327 0.22 -9.35 11.22
C ARG A 327 0.40 -8.09 10.36
N ASP A 328 0.33 -6.93 11.00
CA ASP A 328 0.36 -5.60 10.43
C ASP A 328 0.79 -4.60 11.53
N ASN A 329 0.75 -3.30 11.25
CA ASN A 329 1.18 -2.26 12.19
C ASN A 329 0.13 -1.88 13.26
N ALA A 330 -0.98 -2.61 13.41
CA ALA A 330 -2.01 -2.30 14.42
C ALA A 330 -1.45 -2.22 15.86
N ILE A 331 -0.37 -2.98 16.14
CA ILE A 331 0.34 -2.91 17.42
C ILE A 331 0.82 -1.50 17.77
N MET A 332 1.26 -0.69 16.80
CA MET A 332 1.62 0.72 17.04
C MET A 332 0.41 1.51 17.55
N ASN A 333 -0.76 1.36 16.91
CA ASN A 333 -1.99 2.03 17.36
C ASN A 333 -2.46 1.57 18.76
N GLN A 334 -2.09 0.36 19.17
CA GLN A 334 -2.41 -0.17 20.50
C GLN A 334 -1.51 0.42 21.60
N MET A 335 -0.32 0.94 21.26
CA MET A 335 0.64 1.56 22.20
C MET A 335 0.37 3.05 22.53
N TYR A 336 -0.73 3.63 22.07
CA TYR A 336 -1.16 4.96 22.54
C TYR A 336 -1.47 4.95 24.05
N LEU A 337 -1.04 5.98 24.78
CA LEU A 337 -1.14 6.04 26.25
C LEU A 337 -2.57 6.00 26.77
N HIS A 338 -3.56 6.51 26.01
CA HIS A 338 -4.97 6.39 26.37
C HIS A 338 -5.45 4.93 26.33
N ASN A 339 -4.94 4.11 25.41
CA ASN A 339 -5.20 2.67 25.37
C ASN A 339 -4.48 1.98 26.51
N LEU A 340 -3.17 2.23 26.68
CA LEU A 340 -2.36 1.64 27.75
C LEU A 340 -2.95 1.87 29.15
N ARG A 341 -3.38 3.11 29.45
CA ARG A 341 -4.00 3.52 30.72
C ARG A 341 -5.46 3.09 30.89
N SER A 342 -6.14 2.60 29.86
CA SER A 342 -7.54 2.13 29.97
C SER A 342 -7.64 0.70 30.53
N PRO A 343 -8.63 0.40 31.39
CA PRO A 343 -8.83 -0.95 31.91
C PRO A 343 -9.25 -1.92 30.80
N ALA A 344 -8.72 -3.15 30.82
CA ALA A 344 -9.11 -4.19 29.86
C ALA A 344 -10.58 -4.61 30.07
N GLN A 345 -11.37 -4.64 28.98
CA GLN A 345 -12.76 -5.12 29.06
C GLN A 345 -12.83 -6.65 29.15
N PRO A 346 -13.79 -7.24 29.89
CA PRO A 346 -13.93 -8.68 30.00
C PRO A 346 -14.13 -9.35 28.63
N GLY A 347 -13.22 -10.25 28.25
CA GLY A 347 -13.27 -11.01 26.99
C GLY A 347 -12.70 -10.29 25.77
N GLN A 348 -12.25 -9.04 25.88
CA GLN A 348 -11.60 -8.31 24.80
C GLN A 348 -10.07 -8.45 24.89
N LYS A 349 -9.41 -8.73 23.75
CA LYS A 349 -7.94 -8.58 23.63
C LYS A 349 -7.60 -7.11 23.51
N LYS A 350 -6.60 -6.64 24.26
CA LYS A 350 -6.11 -5.25 24.22
C LYS A 350 -4.91 -5.09 23.28
N PHE A 351 -4.10 -6.15 23.13
CA PHE A 351 -2.92 -6.18 22.26
C PHE A 351 -2.93 -7.40 21.34
N ASP A 352 -2.38 -7.26 20.14
CA ASP A 352 -2.10 -8.38 19.26
C ASP A 352 -0.88 -9.17 19.72
N ALA A 353 -0.96 -10.49 19.62
CA ALA A 353 0.12 -11.39 20.03
C ALA A 353 1.11 -11.59 18.86
N PRO A 354 2.42 -11.33 19.06
CA PRO A 354 3.45 -11.62 18.07
C PRO A 354 3.54 -13.12 17.78
N LEU A 355 3.93 -13.48 16.56
CA LEU A 355 4.18 -14.84 16.12
C LEU A 355 5.69 -15.03 15.92
N VAL A 356 6.30 -15.96 16.65
CA VAL A 356 7.72 -16.29 16.43
C VAL A 356 7.82 -17.21 15.22
N ARG A 357 8.41 -16.71 14.14
CA ARG A 357 8.50 -17.41 12.85
C ARG A 357 9.96 -17.64 12.46
N ARG A 358 10.25 -18.84 11.93
CA ARG A 358 11.51 -19.20 11.26
C ARG A 358 11.31 -19.24 9.76
N TYR A 359 12.05 -18.41 9.03
CA TYR A 359 12.13 -18.42 7.57
C TYR A 359 13.44 -19.10 7.13
N GLU A 360 13.39 -19.94 6.10
CA GLU A 360 14.55 -20.73 5.63
C GLU A 360 14.97 -20.33 4.21
N LEU A 361 15.90 -19.37 4.08
CA LEU A 361 16.31 -18.74 2.83
C LEU A 361 17.42 -19.57 2.13
N PRO A 362 17.19 -20.19 0.95
CA PRO A 362 18.21 -20.96 0.25
C PRO A 362 19.41 -20.11 -0.21
N ILE A 363 20.63 -20.55 0.10
CA ILE A 363 21.87 -19.90 -0.36
C ILE A 363 22.13 -20.24 -1.84
N GLU A 364 21.82 -21.47 -2.26
CA GLU A 364 21.86 -21.85 -3.67
C GLU A 364 20.79 -21.10 -4.48
N GLY A 365 21.17 -20.59 -5.66
CA GLY A 365 20.27 -19.83 -6.51
C GLY A 365 19.93 -18.42 -5.99
N LEU A 366 20.85 -17.75 -5.28
CA LEU A 366 20.81 -16.30 -5.11
C LEU A 366 21.10 -15.62 -6.46
N CYS A 367 20.09 -14.97 -7.05
CA CYS A 367 20.03 -14.58 -8.46
C CYS A 367 20.39 -13.11 -8.74
N GLY A 368 21.39 -12.58 -8.04
CA GLY A 368 21.82 -11.19 -8.23
C GLY A 368 20.86 -10.18 -7.59
N ALA A 369 21.29 -8.92 -7.60
CA ALA A 369 20.78 -7.89 -6.71
C ALA A 369 19.29 -7.56 -6.86
N ASP A 370 18.77 -7.58 -8.10
CA ASP A 370 17.49 -6.98 -8.47
C ASP A 370 16.38 -8.01 -8.78
N GLN A 371 16.62 -9.31 -8.52
CA GLN A 371 15.60 -10.36 -8.68
C GLN A 371 14.93 -10.70 -7.34
N GLU A 372 13.65 -10.33 -7.22
CA GLU A 372 12.74 -10.83 -6.18
C GLU A 372 12.30 -12.25 -6.52
N LYS A 373 12.32 -13.15 -5.52
CA LYS A 373 11.83 -14.52 -5.64
C LYS A 373 10.97 -14.91 -4.43
N PRO A 374 9.78 -15.51 -4.61
CA PRO A 374 9.00 -16.04 -3.50
C PRO A 374 9.79 -17.10 -2.73
N LEU A 375 9.70 -17.06 -1.40
CA LEU A 375 10.26 -18.10 -0.57
C LEU A 375 9.45 -19.41 -0.74
N PRO A 376 10.10 -20.59 -0.86
CA PRO A 376 9.38 -21.85 -1.04
C PRO A 376 8.45 -22.16 0.13
N LYS A 377 7.16 -22.39 -0.17
CA LYS A 377 6.15 -22.76 0.82
C LYS A 377 6.31 -24.21 1.28
N GLY A 378 6.07 -24.45 2.57
CA GLY A 378 5.99 -25.76 3.19
C GLY A 378 4.72 -26.53 2.81
N ALA A 379 4.60 -27.76 3.31
CA ALA A 379 3.45 -28.64 3.04
C ALA A 379 2.12 -28.15 3.63
N ASP A 380 2.17 -27.18 4.54
CA ASP A 380 1.04 -26.44 5.13
C ASP A 380 0.70 -25.14 4.37
N GLY A 381 1.40 -24.85 3.28
CA GLY A 381 1.23 -23.65 2.48
C GLY A 381 1.82 -22.37 3.07
N GLN A 382 2.49 -22.44 4.24
CA GLN A 382 3.19 -21.30 4.83
C GLN A 382 4.61 -21.19 4.27
N ASP A 383 5.16 -19.99 4.20
CA ASP A 383 6.56 -19.71 3.86
C ASP A 383 7.49 -19.66 5.10
N TYR A 384 6.96 -20.00 6.28
CA TYR A 384 7.69 -20.06 7.56
C TYR A 384 7.30 -21.27 8.39
N THR A 385 8.18 -21.65 9.33
CA THR A 385 7.82 -22.52 10.45
C THR A 385 7.43 -21.67 11.66
N LEU A 386 6.20 -21.82 12.16
CA LEU A 386 5.80 -21.22 13.44
C LEU A 386 6.53 -21.92 14.60
N LEU A 387 7.31 -21.19 15.38
CA LEU A 387 8.01 -21.69 16.56
C LEU A 387 7.16 -21.52 17.82
N TYR A 388 6.56 -20.34 18.00
CA TYR A 388 5.82 -19.95 19.21
C TYR A 388 4.88 -18.75 18.95
N THR A 389 4.08 -18.37 19.93
CA THR A 389 3.13 -17.24 19.87
C THR A 389 3.16 -16.49 21.20
N ASP A 390 3.07 -15.17 21.16
CA ASP A 390 3.09 -14.28 22.33
C ASP A 390 4.48 -14.21 23.01
N LEU A 391 5.52 -13.95 22.21
CA LEU A 391 6.88 -13.59 22.66
C LEU A 391 7.38 -12.35 21.88
N GLU A 392 7.79 -11.32 22.61
CA GLU A 392 8.45 -10.08 22.14
C GLU A 392 9.68 -9.77 23.02
N LEU A 393 10.44 -8.71 22.69
CA LEU A 393 11.74 -8.34 23.26
C LEU A 393 12.66 -9.58 23.42
N PRO A 394 13.08 -10.20 22.30
CA PRO A 394 13.83 -11.44 22.33
C PRO A 394 15.29 -11.23 22.72
N ASN A 395 15.80 -12.12 23.56
CA ASN A 395 17.19 -12.16 24.01
C ASN A 395 17.71 -13.61 23.93
N ILE A 396 19.00 -13.79 23.67
CA ILE A 396 19.67 -15.09 23.52
C ILE A 396 21.03 -15.06 24.22
N ASN A 397 21.77 -16.17 24.25
CA ASN A 397 23.21 -16.14 24.58
C ASN A 397 24.02 -15.49 23.43
N TYR A 398 23.80 -14.19 23.22
CA TYR A 398 24.18 -13.43 22.02
C TYR A 398 25.68 -13.49 21.74
N LYS A 399 26.51 -13.36 22.78
CA LYS A 399 27.99 -13.35 22.65
C LYS A 399 28.56 -14.64 22.05
N GLU A 400 27.87 -15.77 22.23
CA GLU A 400 28.33 -17.07 21.72
C GLU A 400 27.55 -17.52 20.48
N TYR A 401 26.24 -17.22 20.42
CA TYR A 401 25.28 -17.81 19.48
C TYR A 401 24.66 -16.83 18.46
N ASN A 402 24.86 -15.51 18.55
CA ASN A 402 24.46 -14.59 17.47
C ASN A 402 25.16 -14.98 16.16
N GLY A 403 24.40 -15.09 15.08
CA GLY A 403 24.89 -15.55 13.78
C GLY A 403 25.04 -17.07 13.61
N LYS A 404 24.72 -17.85 14.65
CA LYS A 404 25.01 -19.31 14.71
C LYS A 404 23.79 -20.14 15.15
N PRO A 405 23.75 -21.44 14.82
CA PRO A 405 22.70 -22.34 15.28
C PRO A 405 22.61 -22.34 16.81
N TYR A 406 21.41 -22.16 17.33
CA TYR A 406 21.10 -21.95 18.75
C TYR A 406 19.79 -22.64 19.09
N SER A 407 19.58 -22.94 20.37
CA SER A 407 18.44 -23.70 20.87
C SER A 407 17.51 -22.91 21.79
N PHE A 408 17.91 -21.79 22.38
CA PHE A 408 17.11 -21.07 23.40
C PHE A 408 16.97 -19.57 23.13
N VAL A 409 15.73 -19.09 23.14
CA VAL A 409 15.38 -17.66 23.21
C VAL A 409 14.61 -17.38 24.49
N TYR A 410 14.86 -16.22 25.06
CA TYR A 410 14.14 -15.65 26.19
C TYR A 410 13.38 -14.42 25.71
N GLY A 411 12.19 -14.13 26.24
CA GLY A 411 11.45 -12.91 25.93
C GLY A 411 10.35 -12.60 26.93
N VAL A 412 9.57 -11.57 26.64
CA VAL A 412 8.34 -11.21 27.37
C VAL A 412 7.10 -11.62 26.57
N GLY A 413 5.98 -11.84 27.25
CA GLY A 413 4.68 -12.01 26.59
C GLY A 413 3.53 -11.41 27.41
N SER A 414 2.35 -11.40 26.82
CA SER A 414 1.15 -10.86 27.44
C SER A 414 0.49 -11.85 28.40
N VAL A 415 -0.20 -11.35 29.42
CA VAL A 415 -1.16 -12.17 30.19
C VAL A 415 -2.52 -12.01 29.53
N ALA A 416 -2.99 -13.07 28.86
CA ALA A 416 -4.26 -13.13 28.13
C ALA A 416 -4.49 -11.96 27.13
N CYS A 417 -3.43 -11.40 26.53
CA CYS A 417 -3.48 -10.21 25.69
C CYS A 417 -4.07 -8.95 26.38
N GLN A 418 -4.03 -8.87 27.72
CA GLN A 418 -4.58 -7.74 28.50
C GLN A 418 -3.51 -6.72 28.92
N ALA A 419 -2.32 -7.17 29.29
CA ALA A 419 -1.16 -6.33 29.58
C ALA A 419 -0.08 -6.54 28.51
N VAL A 420 0.68 -5.48 28.21
CA VAL A 420 1.73 -5.52 27.16
C VAL A 420 2.81 -6.56 27.51
N TYR A 421 3.41 -6.44 28.70
CA TYR A 421 4.41 -7.38 29.23
C TYR A 421 3.98 -7.86 30.61
N GLY A 422 3.47 -9.09 30.71
CA GLY A 422 2.94 -9.67 31.96
C GLY A 422 3.60 -10.97 32.40
N LYS A 423 4.44 -11.59 31.55
CA LYS A 423 5.20 -12.81 31.87
C LYS A 423 6.54 -12.83 31.15
N LEU A 424 7.50 -13.54 31.73
CA LEU A 424 8.75 -13.94 31.08
C LEU A 424 8.58 -15.32 30.45
N ILE A 425 9.33 -15.57 29.38
CA ILE A 425 9.26 -16.81 28.60
C ILE A 425 10.67 -17.28 28.28
N LYS A 426 10.92 -18.58 28.43
CA LYS A 426 12.02 -19.30 27.77
C LYS A 426 11.41 -20.28 26.77
N LEU A 427 11.84 -20.19 25.52
CA LEU A 427 11.45 -21.08 24.42
C LEU A 427 12.67 -21.85 23.94
N ASN A 428 12.52 -23.17 23.78
CA ASN A 428 13.47 -23.98 23.02
C ASN A 428 13.03 -24.05 21.55
N VAL A 429 13.82 -23.47 20.64
CA VAL A 429 13.40 -23.31 19.22
C VAL A 429 13.47 -24.60 18.39
N ASP A 430 14.20 -25.61 18.85
CA ASP A 430 14.29 -26.92 18.17
C ASP A 430 13.10 -27.84 18.50
N THR A 431 12.64 -27.82 19.75
CA THR A 431 11.55 -28.69 20.25
C THR A 431 10.19 -27.99 20.35
N LYS A 432 10.19 -26.65 20.36
CA LYS A 432 9.03 -25.78 20.68
C LYS A 432 8.51 -25.94 22.12
N GLU A 433 9.25 -26.63 22.99
CA GLU A 433 8.97 -26.64 24.43
C GLU A 433 9.28 -25.26 25.01
N PHE A 434 8.44 -24.80 25.94
CA PHE A 434 8.59 -23.50 26.58
C PHE A 434 8.24 -23.58 28.07
N VAL A 435 8.77 -22.63 28.83
CA VAL A 435 8.42 -22.41 30.24
C VAL A 435 8.23 -20.91 30.48
N THR A 436 7.25 -20.56 31.29
CA THR A 436 6.92 -19.17 31.62
C THR A 436 7.14 -18.90 33.10
N TRP A 437 7.48 -17.65 33.42
CA TRP A 437 7.46 -17.11 34.78
C TRP A 437 6.50 -15.91 34.81
N GLU A 438 5.64 -15.88 35.80
CA GLU A 438 4.65 -14.81 36.02
C GLU A 438 4.39 -14.65 37.52
N GLU A 439 3.98 -13.46 37.96
CA GLU A 439 3.51 -13.23 39.33
C GLU A 439 2.30 -12.29 39.37
N PRO A 440 1.40 -12.39 40.38
CA PRO A 440 0.22 -11.56 40.44
C PRO A 440 0.53 -10.05 40.53
N ASN A 441 0.11 -9.30 39.50
CA ASN A 441 0.36 -7.87 39.32
C ASN A 441 1.84 -7.47 39.18
N GLY A 442 2.72 -8.42 38.80
CA GLY A 442 4.10 -8.14 38.43
C GLY A 442 4.26 -8.03 36.92
N PHE A 443 4.97 -6.98 36.46
CA PHE A 443 5.18 -6.67 35.05
C PHE A 443 6.70 -6.69 34.78
N PRO A 444 7.21 -7.74 34.11
CA PRO A 444 8.65 -7.87 33.83
C PRO A 444 9.09 -7.07 32.59
N SER A 445 10.31 -6.56 32.62
CA SER A 445 11.05 -6.09 31.45
C SER A 445 11.62 -7.26 30.64
N GLU A 446 12.22 -6.97 29.49
CA GLU A 446 13.03 -7.94 28.72
C GLU A 446 13.98 -8.76 29.63
N PRO A 447 14.12 -10.08 29.37
CA PRO A 447 15.06 -10.95 30.05
C PRO A 447 16.51 -10.83 29.56
N ALA A 448 17.41 -10.46 30.46
CA ALA A 448 18.85 -10.36 30.28
C ALA A 448 19.56 -11.73 30.41
N PHE A 449 20.16 -12.31 29.36
CA PHE A 449 20.97 -13.52 29.54
C PHE A 449 22.40 -13.22 30.03
N VAL A 450 22.76 -13.77 31.20
CA VAL A 450 24.14 -13.72 31.73
C VAL A 450 24.70 -15.13 31.89
N LYS A 451 25.69 -15.48 31.07
CA LYS A 451 26.38 -16.77 31.12
C LYS A 451 27.12 -16.98 32.46
N ALA A 452 27.01 -18.17 33.03
CA ALA A 452 27.76 -18.56 34.21
C ALA A 452 29.24 -18.83 33.87
N PRO A 453 30.22 -18.43 34.71
CA PRO A 453 31.63 -18.76 34.50
C PRO A 453 31.87 -20.27 34.37
N GLY A 454 32.45 -20.69 33.24
CA GLY A 454 32.68 -22.10 32.93
C GLY A 454 31.45 -22.89 32.48
N GLY A 455 30.30 -22.24 32.26
CA GLY A 455 29.10 -22.84 31.70
C GLY A 455 29.34 -23.48 30.32
N LYS A 456 28.78 -24.67 30.10
CA LYS A 456 29.01 -25.50 28.91
C LYS A 456 27.79 -25.62 28.00
N ARG A 457 26.59 -25.58 28.57
CA ARG A 457 25.34 -25.47 27.82
C ARG A 457 25.10 -24.02 27.39
N GLU A 458 24.31 -23.85 26.34
CA GLU A 458 23.82 -22.54 25.90
C GLU A 458 23.06 -21.80 27.01
N ASP A 459 22.31 -22.53 27.83
CA ASP A 459 21.50 -22.03 28.95
C ASP A 459 22.16 -22.21 30.35
N ASP A 460 23.48 -22.48 30.43
CA ASP A 460 24.21 -22.44 31.70
C ASP A 460 24.47 -20.98 32.11
N GLY A 461 23.48 -20.34 32.74
CA GLY A 461 23.52 -18.93 33.12
C GLY A 461 22.35 -18.52 34.03
N VAL A 462 22.14 -17.22 34.15
CA VAL A 462 20.96 -16.62 34.78
C VAL A 462 20.24 -15.69 33.82
N ILE A 463 18.94 -15.50 34.06
CA ILE A 463 18.14 -14.44 33.45
C ILE A 463 17.93 -13.34 34.49
N LEU A 464 18.20 -12.09 34.12
CA LEU A 464 17.82 -10.92 34.92
C LEU A 464 16.62 -10.21 34.29
N SER A 465 15.70 -9.69 35.09
CA SER A 465 14.61 -8.85 34.58
C SER A 465 14.18 -7.85 35.66
N CYS A 466 13.82 -6.63 35.24
CA CYS A 466 13.22 -5.64 36.12
C CYS A 466 11.71 -5.92 36.22
N VAL A 467 11.23 -6.26 37.41
CA VAL A 467 9.80 -6.52 37.68
C VAL A 467 9.23 -5.36 38.48
N ILE A 468 8.20 -4.71 37.94
CA ILE A 468 7.41 -3.71 38.65
C ILE A 468 6.19 -4.42 39.23
N ASN A 469 5.99 -4.36 40.55
CA ASN A 469 4.80 -4.91 41.18
C ASN A 469 3.88 -3.78 41.68
N ILE A 470 2.78 -3.56 40.97
CA ILE A 470 1.85 -2.46 41.29
C ILE A 470 1.04 -2.72 42.57
N SER A 471 1.03 -3.97 43.08
CA SER A 471 0.26 -4.32 44.28
C SER A 471 0.93 -3.85 45.56
N ASP A 472 2.25 -3.98 45.69
CA ASP A 472 3.04 -3.50 46.82
C ASP A 472 3.87 -2.24 46.52
N GLN A 473 3.81 -1.73 45.28
CA GLN A 473 4.49 -0.52 44.82
C GLN A 473 6.03 -0.67 44.90
N THR A 474 6.54 -1.82 44.47
CA THR A 474 7.97 -2.12 44.45
C THR A 474 8.51 -2.32 43.03
N THR A 475 9.80 -2.06 42.88
CA THR A 475 10.62 -2.46 41.74
C THR A 475 11.56 -3.56 42.22
N SER A 476 11.77 -4.61 41.44
CA SER A 476 12.69 -5.70 41.78
C SER A 476 13.59 -6.05 40.61
N LEU A 477 14.87 -6.32 40.86
CA LEU A 477 15.69 -7.09 39.92
C LEU A 477 15.52 -8.58 40.23
N LEU A 478 14.76 -9.28 39.40
CA LEU A 478 14.56 -10.73 39.44
C LEU A 478 15.78 -11.46 38.89
N VAL A 479 16.15 -12.59 39.49
CA VAL A 479 17.20 -13.51 39.01
C VAL A 479 16.62 -14.91 38.89
N LEU A 480 16.47 -15.39 37.65
CA LEU A 480 16.06 -16.78 37.35
C LEU A 480 17.27 -17.62 36.96
N ASP A 481 17.25 -18.91 37.29
CA ASP A 481 18.15 -19.90 36.69
C ASP A 481 17.79 -20.04 35.20
N ALA A 482 18.73 -19.78 34.28
CA ALA A 482 18.40 -19.76 32.85
C ALA A 482 18.06 -21.15 32.29
N LYS A 483 18.42 -22.23 33.00
CA LYS A 483 18.21 -23.62 32.57
C LYS A 483 16.82 -24.13 32.94
N ASP A 484 16.38 -23.97 34.18
CA ASP A 484 15.05 -24.45 34.64
C ASP A 484 14.01 -23.34 34.90
N PHE A 485 14.40 -22.08 34.69
CA PHE A 485 13.56 -20.88 34.76
C PHE A 485 12.93 -20.60 36.12
N LYS A 486 13.44 -21.22 37.20
CA LYS A 486 13.01 -20.93 38.57
C LYS A 486 13.72 -19.71 39.14
N GLU A 487 13.03 -19.00 40.01
CA GLU A 487 13.60 -17.89 40.77
C GLU A 487 14.68 -18.38 41.74
N MET A 488 15.89 -17.85 41.57
CA MET A 488 17.01 -18.04 42.49
C MET A 488 16.92 -17.02 43.63
N GLY A 489 16.54 -15.79 43.29
CA GLY A 489 16.32 -14.68 44.21
C GLY A 489 15.99 -13.39 43.48
N ARG A 490 15.78 -12.33 44.23
CA ARG A 490 15.54 -10.98 43.72
C ARG A 490 16.05 -9.90 44.67
N ALA A 491 16.38 -8.75 44.10
CA ALA A 491 16.74 -7.54 44.82
C ALA A 491 15.58 -6.54 44.76
N VAL A 492 14.92 -6.27 45.89
CA VAL A 492 13.69 -5.47 45.99
C VAL A 492 14.00 -4.05 46.43
N PHE A 493 13.36 -3.06 45.78
CA PHE A 493 13.48 -1.64 46.05
C PHE A 493 12.10 -1.05 46.39
N LEU A 494 12.04 -0.23 47.45
CA LEU A 494 10.83 0.51 47.85
C LEU A 494 10.67 1.81 47.02
N CYS A 495 10.69 1.66 45.70
CA CYS A 495 10.34 2.68 44.72
C CYS A 495 9.61 2.03 43.55
N VAL A 496 8.71 2.79 42.92
CA VAL A 496 8.07 2.39 41.66
C VAL A 496 8.85 3.02 40.52
N THR A 497 9.13 2.22 39.51
CA THR A 497 9.69 2.68 38.24
C THR A 497 8.76 2.28 37.09
N THR A 498 9.13 2.65 35.88
CA THR A 498 8.32 2.49 34.68
C THR A 498 8.84 1.33 33.83
N PRO A 499 8.01 0.72 32.96
CA PRO A 499 8.46 -0.34 32.05
C PRO A 499 9.69 0.09 31.24
N THR A 500 10.66 -0.81 31.07
CA THR A 500 11.92 -0.54 30.37
C THR A 500 12.08 -1.38 29.11
N PHE A 501 12.67 -0.77 28.09
CA PHE A 501 13.16 -1.39 26.86
C PHE A 501 14.65 -1.77 27.02
N MET A 502 15.37 -1.96 25.91
CA MET A 502 16.56 -2.80 25.80
C MET A 502 17.79 -2.41 26.64
N GLU A 503 18.79 -3.28 26.67
CA GLU A 503 19.85 -3.31 27.68
C GLU A 503 21.30 -3.43 27.19
N CYS A 504 22.23 -3.05 28.08
CA CYS A 504 23.64 -3.41 27.98
C CYS A 504 24.20 -3.94 29.31
N LEU A 505 24.79 -5.13 29.26
CA LEU A 505 25.43 -5.82 30.39
C LEU A 505 26.95 -5.63 30.42
N ARG A 506 27.50 -5.09 31.53
CA ARG A 506 28.95 -4.95 31.75
C ARG A 506 29.44 -5.83 32.90
N SER A 507 30.25 -6.84 32.58
CA SER A 507 30.96 -7.69 33.55
C SER A 507 32.37 -7.16 33.83
N ASN A 508 32.78 -7.05 35.10
CA ASN A 508 34.12 -6.56 35.47
C ASN A 508 35.25 -7.60 35.34
N ALA A 509 35.00 -8.75 34.69
CA ALA A 509 35.98 -9.81 34.50
C ALA A 509 37.01 -9.48 33.40
N LYS A 510 38.05 -8.73 33.75
CA LYS A 510 39.31 -8.67 32.96
C LYS A 510 40.05 -10.00 33.08
N ILE A 511 40.14 -10.77 32.00
CA ILE A 511 41.20 -11.78 31.81
C ILE A 511 41.69 -11.72 30.36
N GLU A 512 42.83 -11.04 30.17
CA GLU A 512 43.72 -11.31 29.03
C GLU A 512 44.53 -12.57 29.37
N ILE A 513 44.55 -13.58 28.50
CA ILE A 513 45.77 -14.34 28.19
C ILE A 513 45.73 -14.69 26.70
N THR A 514 46.66 -14.09 25.94
CA THR A 514 46.93 -14.46 24.56
C THR A 514 48.04 -15.53 24.56
N GLU A 515 47.71 -16.77 24.20
CA GLU A 515 48.74 -17.75 23.81
C GLU A 515 48.63 -18.07 22.32
N LEU A 516 49.66 -17.66 21.58
CA LEU A 516 49.99 -18.17 20.26
C LEU A 516 50.57 -19.57 20.42
N ASP A 517 50.04 -20.56 19.71
CA ASP A 517 50.88 -21.67 19.25
C ASP A 517 50.60 -22.04 17.79
N GLN A 518 51.65 -22.49 17.12
CA GLN A 518 51.68 -22.76 15.69
C GLN A 518 51.64 -24.27 15.43
N SER A 519 51.21 -24.59 14.21
CA SER A 519 51.72 -25.71 13.38
C SER A 519 50.94 -27.04 13.29
N ARG A 520 51.11 -27.63 12.09
CA ARG A 520 50.95 -29.05 11.68
C ARG A 520 49.60 -29.52 11.14
N ASN A 521 49.50 -29.43 9.81
CA ASN A 521 49.36 -30.57 8.89
C ASN A 521 49.11 -31.96 9.53
N SER A 522 48.07 -32.68 9.09
CA SER A 522 48.27 -33.76 8.10
C SER A 522 46.98 -34.40 7.60
N SER A 523 47.07 -34.94 6.38
CA SER A 523 46.05 -35.68 5.62
C SER A 523 45.52 -36.97 6.26
N ARG A 524 44.26 -37.35 5.98
CA ARG A 524 43.92 -38.49 5.09
C ARG A 524 42.40 -38.73 4.94
N SER A 525 42.02 -39.07 3.72
CA SER A 525 40.72 -39.65 3.29
C SER A 525 40.84 -41.19 3.20
N PRO A 526 39.88 -41.94 2.61
CA PRO A 526 38.41 -41.88 2.67
C PRO A 526 37.82 -43.23 3.20
N ILE A 527 36.50 -43.33 3.40
CA ILE A 527 35.81 -44.64 3.42
C ILE A 527 34.62 -44.61 2.46
N GLN A 528 34.61 -45.58 1.55
CA GLN A 528 33.59 -45.81 0.53
C GLN A 528 33.12 -47.27 0.66
N TYR A 529 31.81 -47.51 0.72
CA TYR A 529 31.22 -48.83 0.44
C TYR A 529 29.95 -48.66 -0.39
N SER A 530 29.59 -49.70 -1.16
CA SER A 530 28.74 -49.56 -2.35
C SER A 530 27.87 -50.80 -2.61
N ARG A 531 26.81 -50.60 -3.41
CA ARG A 531 25.89 -51.59 -4.04
C ARG A 531 24.85 -52.22 -3.08
N VAL A 532 23.53 -52.26 -3.35
CA VAL A 532 22.68 -52.51 -4.56
C VAL A 532 22.33 -53.99 -4.75
N HIS A 533 21.04 -54.37 -4.54
CA HIS A 533 20.15 -54.99 -5.56
C HIS A 533 18.75 -55.42 -5.06
N LEU A 534 17.70 -55.08 -5.86
CA LEU A 534 16.55 -55.88 -6.33
C LEU A 534 15.62 -56.61 -5.31
N SER A 535 14.33 -56.93 -5.56
CA SER A 535 13.22 -56.48 -6.43
C SER A 535 12.16 -57.59 -6.39
N TYR A 536 10.86 -57.29 -6.42
CA TYR A 536 9.82 -58.19 -6.98
C TYR A 536 8.64 -57.40 -7.56
N ILE A 537 7.86 -58.03 -8.46
CA ILE A 537 7.20 -57.38 -9.61
C ILE A 537 5.74 -57.87 -9.80
N TYR A 538 4.77 -56.93 -9.79
CA TYR A 538 3.55 -56.84 -10.65
C TYR A 538 2.59 -58.07 -10.78
N PRO A 539 1.51 -58.07 -11.62
CA PRO A 539 0.81 -57.01 -12.40
C PRO A 539 -0.69 -56.88 -11.97
N ARG A 540 -1.69 -56.27 -12.66
CA ARG A 540 -1.91 -55.75 -14.03
C ARG A 540 -2.90 -54.56 -14.02
N ASN A 541 -2.73 -53.57 -14.91
CA ASN A 541 -3.61 -53.34 -16.08
C ASN A 541 -3.03 -52.24 -17.01
N GLY A 542 -3.35 -52.34 -18.30
CA GLY A 542 -2.66 -51.64 -19.40
C GLY A 542 -3.19 -50.24 -19.76
N PRO A 543 -2.60 -49.60 -20.79
CA PRO A 543 -2.60 -48.14 -20.93
C PRO A 543 -3.70 -47.59 -21.84
N VAL A 544 -4.09 -46.34 -21.56
CA VAL A 544 -4.65 -45.43 -22.56
C VAL A 544 -3.50 -44.57 -23.08
N LEU A 545 -3.30 -44.57 -24.40
CA LEU A 545 -2.40 -43.64 -25.08
C LEU A 545 -3.05 -42.25 -25.12
N ILE A 546 -2.52 -41.31 -24.33
CA ILE A 546 -2.65 -39.88 -24.63
C ILE A 546 -1.28 -39.40 -25.09
N LEU A 547 -1.21 -38.99 -26.35
CA LEU A 547 -0.10 -38.22 -26.88
C LEU A 547 -0.18 -36.82 -26.26
N GLU A 548 0.58 -36.57 -25.19
CA GLU A 548 0.96 -35.20 -24.86
C GLU A 548 1.91 -34.70 -25.96
N ALA A 549 1.30 -34.18 -27.03
CA ALA A 549 1.95 -33.17 -27.83
C ALA A 549 2.40 -32.05 -26.90
N ARG A 550 3.60 -31.49 -27.13
CA ARG A 550 3.98 -30.22 -26.52
C ARG A 550 3.05 -29.12 -27.04
N MET A 551 1.91 -28.96 -26.38
CA MET A 551 1.15 -27.73 -26.48
C MET A 551 1.96 -26.66 -25.77
N THR A 552 2.58 -25.78 -26.56
CA THR A 552 2.86 -24.43 -26.09
C THR A 552 1.54 -23.86 -25.56
N ALA A 553 1.49 -23.51 -24.28
CA ALA A 553 0.29 -22.91 -23.70
C ALA A 553 -0.09 -21.67 -24.51
N ALA A 554 -1.38 -21.51 -24.82
CA ALA A 554 -1.88 -20.31 -25.48
C ALA A 554 -1.57 -19.07 -24.62
N PRO A 555 -1.27 -17.90 -25.22
CA PRO A 555 -1.09 -16.67 -24.45
C PRO A 555 -2.37 -16.36 -23.66
N GLY A 556 -2.22 -16.08 -22.37
CA GLY A 556 -3.34 -15.68 -21.52
C GLY A 556 -3.81 -14.24 -21.77
N GLU A 557 -4.80 -13.81 -20.98
CA GLU A 557 -5.42 -12.47 -21.00
C GLU A 557 -4.41 -11.30 -20.99
N SER A 558 -3.19 -11.49 -20.47
CA SER A 558 -2.14 -10.47 -20.44
C SER A 558 -1.83 -9.83 -21.80
N ILE A 559 -2.13 -10.50 -22.91
CA ILE A 559 -1.92 -10.00 -24.28
C ILE A 559 -2.89 -8.89 -24.69
N LEU A 560 -4.04 -8.76 -24.01
CA LEU A 560 -4.99 -7.66 -24.19
C LEU A 560 -4.38 -6.30 -23.81
N PHE A 561 -3.32 -6.32 -23.01
CA PHE A 561 -2.67 -5.19 -22.38
C PHE A 561 -1.21 -5.03 -22.83
N GLN A 562 -0.87 -5.38 -24.07
CA GLN A 562 0.47 -5.23 -24.68
C GLN A 562 0.41 -4.27 -25.86
N THR A 563 1.47 -3.51 -26.16
CA THR A 563 1.45 -2.57 -27.29
C THR A 563 1.11 -3.26 -28.62
N ALA A 564 0.07 -2.77 -29.29
CA ALA A 564 -0.28 -3.15 -30.66
C ALA A 564 0.23 -2.11 -31.66
N ASN A 565 0.54 -2.56 -32.87
CA ASN A 565 0.83 -1.67 -34.00
C ASN A 565 -0.48 -1.18 -34.63
N GLU A 566 -0.52 0.09 -35.04
CA GLU A 566 -1.63 0.61 -35.84
C GLU A 566 -1.69 -0.02 -37.24
N ARG A 567 -2.90 -0.15 -37.79
CA ARG A 567 -3.17 -0.63 -39.15
C ARG A 567 -3.88 0.47 -39.94
N PRO A 568 -3.15 1.50 -40.43
CA PRO A 568 -3.77 2.71 -40.97
C PRO A 568 -4.54 2.47 -42.28
N GLU A 569 -4.11 1.49 -43.07
CA GLU A 569 -4.77 1.08 -44.31
C GLU A 569 -5.87 0.04 -44.01
N PRO A 570 -7.11 0.21 -44.51
CA PRO A 570 -8.18 -0.77 -44.36
C PRO A 570 -7.82 -2.13 -44.99
N ILE A 571 -7.99 -3.20 -44.22
CA ILE A 571 -7.83 -4.57 -44.68
C ILE A 571 -9.19 -5.29 -44.69
N GLU A 572 -9.43 -6.10 -45.71
CA GLU A 572 -10.62 -6.94 -45.82
C GLU A 572 -10.57 -8.08 -44.78
N ALA A 573 -11.71 -8.33 -44.13
CA ALA A 573 -11.85 -9.40 -43.16
C ALA A 573 -12.46 -10.67 -43.80
N GLU A 574 -12.00 -11.85 -43.38
CA GLU A 574 -12.60 -13.13 -43.76
C GLU A 574 -13.99 -13.25 -43.12
N ILE A 575 -15.05 -13.31 -43.93
CA ILE A 575 -16.43 -13.42 -43.43
C ILE A 575 -16.75 -14.88 -43.10
N ARG A 576 -17.03 -15.15 -41.82
CA ARG A 576 -17.55 -16.43 -41.33
C ARG A 576 -19.01 -16.25 -40.89
N GLY A 577 -19.88 -17.21 -41.22
CA GLY A 577 -21.32 -17.08 -40.99
C GLY A 577 -22.00 -16.14 -42.01
N LYS A 578 -23.03 -15.41 -41.58
CA LYS A 578 -23.82 -14.52 -42.44
C LYS A 578 -24.18 -13.21 -41.71
N ILE A 579 -23.39 -12.17 -41.95
CA ILE A 579 -23.67 -10.81 -41.50
C ILE A 579 -24.92 -10.28 -42.23
N PRO A 580 -25.89 -9.64 -41.55
CA PRO A 580 -27.08 -9.09 -42.19
C PRO A 580 -26.78 -7.98 -43.21
N SER A 581 -27.35 -8.06 -44.41
CA SER A 581 -27.09 -7.08 -45.50
C SER A 581 -27.66 -5.68 -45.25
N TRP A 582 -28.55 -5.54 -44.26
CA TRP A 582 -29.06 -4.23 -43.82
C TRP A 582 -28.08 -3.51 -42.90
N LEU A 583 -27.12 -4.22 -42.30
CA LEU A 583 -26.13 -3.65 -41.40
C LEU A 583 -25.05 -2.91 -42.21
N LYS A 584 -25.31 -1.62 -42.45
CA LYS A 584 -24.45 -0.72 -43.22
C LYS A 584 -24.03 0.45 -42.35
N GLY A 585 -22.72 0.68 -42.27
CA GLY A 585 -22.18 1.68 -41.36
C GLY A 585 -20.77 1.33 -40.85
N THR A 586 -20.35 2.02 -39.80
CA THR A 586 -19.01 1.90 -39.24
C THR A 586 -19.06 1.84 -37.71
N LEU A 587 -18.56 0.75 -37.12
CA LEU A 587 -18.26 0.68 -35.69
C LEU A 587 -16.89 1.33 -35.45
N ILE A 588 -16.85 2.35 -34.60
CA ILE A 588 -15.62 2.98 -34.13
C ILE A 588 -15.49 2.69 -32.64
N ARG A 589 -14.35 2.14 -32.23
CA ARG A 589 -13.99 1.91 -30.82
C ARG A 589 -12.73 2.66 -30.44
N ASN A 590 -12.58 2.96 -29.16
CA ASN A 590 -11.42 3.64 -28.59
C ASN A 590 -10.91 2.89 -27.35
N GLY A 591 -9.61 2.95 -27.13
CA GLY A 591 -8.94 2.25 -26.04
C GLY A 591 -7.45 2.51 -25.99
N PRO A 592 -6.73 1.95 -25.01
CA PRO A 592 -5.29 2.05 -24.92
C PRO A 592 -4.64 1.03 -25.87
N GLY A 593 -3.76 1.49 -26.76
CA GLY A 593 -3.07 0.65 -27.74
C GLY A 593 -1.56 0.56 -27.59
N ARG A 594 -0.94 1.49 -26.83
CA ARG A 594 0.51 1.52 -26.57
C ARG A 594 0.74 1.74 -25.09
N PHE A 595 1.49 0.83 -24.48
CA PHE A 595 1.75 0.78 -23.04
C PHE A 595 3.24 0.95 -22.68
N GLU A 596 4.12 0.91 -23.68
CA GLU A 596 5.57 0.99 -23.53
C GLU A 596 6.15 2.26 -24.20
N CYS A 597 7.14 2.88 -23.55
CA CYS A 597 7.87 4.07 -23.96
C CYS A 597 9.39 3.77 -23.84
N ASP A 598 9.98 3.23 -24.90
CA ASP A 598 11.36 2.72 -24.93
C ASP A 598 11.66 1.75 -23.77
N ASP A 599 12.54 2.11 -22.84
CA ASP A 599 12.93 1.30 -21.68
C ASP A 599 11.94 1.39 -20.49
N THR A 600 10.84 2.12 -20.63
CA THR A 600 9.81 2.28 -19.58
C THR A 600 8.41 1.84 -20.03
N SER A 601 7.50 1.68 -19.08
CA SER A 601 6.08 1.40 -19.35
C SER A 601 5.19 2.31 -18.52
N PHE A 602 3.97 2.53 -19.00
CA PHE A 602 2.90 3.06 -18.17
C PHE A 602 2.52 2.06 -17.06
N ASN A 603 1.89 2.56 -15.99
CA ASN A 603 1.53 1.80 -14.80
C ASN A 603 0.09 1.30 -14.81
N HIS A 604 -0.86 2.11 -15.29
CA HIS A 604 -2.30 1.83 -15.23
C HIS A 604 -2.93 1.62 -16.61
N TRP A 605 -3.99 0.82 -16.69
CA TRP A 605 -4.63 0.50 -17.98
C TRP A 605 -5.12 1.76 -18.72
N PHE A 606 -5.62 2.75 -18.00
CA PHE A 606 -6.11 4.02 -18.54
C PHE A 606 -4.99 4.92 -19.11
N ASP A 607 -3.72 4.66 -18.79
CA ASP A 607 -2.58 5.50 -19.20
C ASP A 607 -2.12 5.20 -20.64
N GLY A 608 -2.50 4.04 -21.18
CA GLY A 608 -2.06 3.61 -22.51
C GLY A 608 -2.62 4.51 -23.61
N GLN A 609 -1.82 4.76 -24.63
CA GLN A 609 -2.11 5.79 -25.63
C GLN A 609 -3.29 5.40 -26.53
N ALA A 610 -4.20 6.36 -26.76
CA ALA A 610 -5.45 6.21 -27.48
C ALA A 610 -5.27 5.61 -28.90
N LEU A 611 -5.80 4.40 -29.10
CA LEU A 611 -5.87 3.68 -30.36
C LEU A 611 -7.33 3.56 -30.79
N LEU A 612 -7.64 4.16 -31.93
CA LEU A 612 -8.94 4.03 -32.56
C LEU A 612 -8.98 2.76 -33.40
N HIS A 613 -10.06 2.01 -33.29
CA HIS A 613 -10.37 0.82 -34.10
C HIS A 613 -11.60 1.10 -34.95
N ARG A 614 -11.57 0.72 -36.23
CA ARG A 614 -12.67 0.91 -37.17
C ARG A 614 -13.02 -0.42 -37.80
N PHE A 615 -14.29 -0.83 -37.67
CA PHE A 615 -14.88 -1.89 -38.48
C PHE A 615 -15.98 -1.30 -39.35
N HIS A 616 -15.76 -1.25 -40.66
CA HIS A 616 -16.74 -0.73 -41.61
C HIS A 616 -17.42 -1.87 -42.36
N LEU A 617 -18.75 -1.82 -42.37
CA LEU A 617 -19.63 -2.86 -42.90
C LEU A 617 -20.40 -2.36 -44.11
N GLN A 618 -20.30 -3.09 -45.22
CA GLN A 618 -21.04 -2.81 -46.44
C GLN A 618 -21.39 -4.10 -47.17
N ASP A 619 -22.70 -4.29 -47.40
CA ASP A 619 -23.26 -5.42 -48.18
C ASP A 619 -22.79 -6.81 -47.71
N GLY A 620 -22.59 -6.97 -46.39
CA GLY A 620 -22.16 -8.21 -45.73
C GLY A 620 -20.64 -8.39 -45.63
N ASN A 621 -19.84 -7.48 -46.20
CA ASN A 621 -18.38 -7.44 -46.06
C ASN A 621 -17.98 -6.55 -44.88
N VAL A 622 -16.79 -6.80 -44.34
CA VAL A 622 -16.19 -6.03 -43.23
C VAL A 622 -14.76 -5.64 -43.60
N THR A 623 -14.40 -4.39 -43.33
CA THR A 623 -13.00 -3.91 -43.39
C THR A 623 -12.55 -3.41 -42.03
N TYR A 624 -11.31 -3.68 -41.66
CA TYR A 624 -10.70 -3.25 -40.40
C TYR A 624 -9.56 -2.25 -40.64
N SER A 625 -9.50 -1.19 -39.83
CA SER A 625 -8.30 -0.36 -39.69
C SER A 625 -8.15 0.14 -38.25
N SER A 626 -6.94 0.55 -37.87
CA SER A 626 -6.67 1.23 -36.60
C SER A 626 -5.63 2.33 -36.75
N LYS A 627 -5.76 3.41 -35.96
CA LYS A 627 -4.80 4.53 -35.90
C LYS A 627 -4.75 5.10 -34.49
N PHE A 628 -3.55 5.43 -34.00
CA PHE A 628 -3.41 6.19 -32.76
C PHE A 628 -3.91 7.63 -32.92
N VAL A 629 -4.57 8.18 -31.90
CA VAL A 629 -4.88 9.61 -31.85
C VAL A 629 -3.56 10.38 -31.79
N ARG A 630 -3.40 11.39 -32.64
CA ARG A 630 -2.18 12.20 -32.71
C ARG A 630 -2.19 13.31 -31.66
N SER A 631 -2.18 12.91 -30.38
CA SER A 631 -2.08 13.78 -29.21
C SER A 631 -0.62 14.19 -28.91
N GLU A 632 -0.42 15.17 -28.02
CA GLU A 632 0.92 15.54 -27.56
C GLU A 632 1.51 14.41 -26.70
N SER A 633 0.70 13.75 -25.85
CA SER A 633 1.11 12.57 -25.09
C SER A 633 1.56 11.40 -25.99
N TYR A 634 0.84 11.12 -27.10
CA TYR A 634 1.24 10.07 -28.04
C TYR A 634 2.54 10.42 -28.77
N ALA A 635 2.70 11.68 -29.19
CA ALA A 635 3.91 12.14 -29.84
C ALA A 635 5.15 12.00 -28.93
N ASP A 636 5.02 12.30 -27.64
CA ASP A 636 6.14 12.14 -26.70
C ASP A 636 6.42 10.65 -26.38
N SER A 637 5.39 9.80 -26.30
CA SER A 637 5.53 8.33 -26.14
C SER A 637 6.32 7.63 -27.25
N LEU A 638 6.61 8.33 -28.37
CA LEU A 638 7.41 7.87 -29.50
C LEU A 638 8.83 8.47 -29.56
N ASN A 639 9.07 9.61 -28.90
CA ASN A 639 10.28 10.41 -29.12
C ASN A 639 11.16 10.59 -27.86
N HIS A 640 10.60 10.41 -26.67
CA HIS A 640 11.28 10.77 -25.43
C HIS A 640 11.14 9.70 -24.33
N GLY A 641 12.11 8.79 -24.28
CA GLY A 641 12.45 8.14 -23.01
C GLY A 641 12.63 9.20 -21.91
N PHE A 642 11.83 9.09 -20.85
CA PHE A 642 11.81 9.97 -19.67
C PHE A 642 11.27 11.41 -19.80
N ALA A 643 10.59 11.82 -20.89
CA ALA A 643 9.99 13.16 -20.95
C ALA A 643 8.45 13.23 -20.96
N SER A 644 7.98 14.16 -20.12
CA SER A 644 6.90 15.14 -20.34
C SER A 644 5.42 14.89 -20.03
N HIS A 645 4.90 13.70 -19.69
CA HIS A 645 3.46 13.55 -19.35
C HIS A 645 3.14 12.92 -18.01
N LEU A 646 1.98 13.36 -17.48
CA LEU A 646 1.31 12.89 -16.29
C LEU A 646 0.02 12.20 -16.74
N GLU A 647 -0.01 10.87 -16.70
CA GLU A 647 -1.20 10.07 -17.01
C GLU A 647 -1.80 9.53 -15.70
N PHE A 648 -3.04 9.03 -15.74
CA PHE A 648 -3.87 8.70 -14.57
C PHE A 648 -3.14 7.94 -13.44
N GLY A 649 -2.48 6.82 -13.74
CA GLY A 649 -1.69 6.03 -12.78
C GLY A 649 -0.16 6.19 -12.92
N SER A 650 0.30 7.03 -13.85
CA SER A 650 1.73 7.18 -14.19
C SER A 650 2.22 8.60 -13.93
N PHE A 651 3.04 8.77 -12.90
CA PHE A 651 3.82 9.97 -12.67
C PHE A 651 5.24 9.83 -13.23
N VAL A 652 5.69 10.81 -14.02
CA VAL A 652 7.08 10.92 -14.49
C VAL A 652 7.75 12.11 -13.80
N PRO A 653 8.89 11.94 -13.08
CA PRO A 653 9.59 13.05 -12.45
C PRO A 653 10.24 13.99 -13.48
N PRO A 654 10.33 15.29 -13.19
CA PRO A 654 10.89 16.26 -14.13
C PRO A 654 12.40 16.07 -14.34
N ASP A 655 12.84 16.32 -15.58
CA ASP A 655 14.22 16.23 -16.07
C ASP A 655 15.27 16.72 -15.05
N PRO A 656 16.27 15.88 -14.68
CA PRO A 656 17.32 16.24 -13.73
C PRO A 656 18.24 17.39 -14.20
N CYS A 657 18.23 17.76 -15.48
CA CYS A 657 19.16 18.75 -16.05
C CYS A 657 18.81 20.23 -15.80
N GLN A 658 17.70 20.56 -15.13
CA GLN A 658 17.34 21.96 -14.84
C GLN A 658 17.90 22.50 -13.52
N ASN A 659 18.46 23.72 -13.56
CA ASN A 659 19.06 24.37 -12.38
C ASN A 659 18.03 24.65 -11.26
N ILE A 660 18.48 24.47 -10.00
CA ILE A 660 17.66 24.56 -8.77
C ILE A 660 16.79 25.82 -8.69
N PHE A 661 17.31 26.99 -9.09
CA PHE A 661 16.55 28.25 -9.06
C PHE A 661 15.41 28.30 -10.10
N ALA A 662 15.58 27.69 -11.27
CA ALA A 662 14.54 27.57 -12.29
C ALA A 662 13.45 26.57 -11.86
N ARG A 663 13.85 25.48 -11.17
CA ARG A 663 12.94 24.49 -10.55
C ARG A 663 12.08 25.05 -9.42
N PHE A 664 12.40 26.23 -8.87
CA PHE A 664 11.59 26.91 -7.85
C PHE A 664 10.53 27.82 -8.48
N PHE A 665 10.90 28.65 -9.46
CA PHE A 665 9.97 29.60 -10.10
C PHE A 665 8.95 28.92 -11.04
N SER A 666 9.32 27.84 -11.73
CA SER A 666 8.40 27.02 -12.56
C SER A 666 7.43 26.13 -11.75
N ARG A 667 7.53 26.15 -10.41
CA ARG A 667 6.76 25.27 -9.51
C ARG A 667 5.49 25.93 -8.96
N PHE A 668 5.37 27.26 -9.07
CA PHE A 668 4.29 28.05 -8.49
C PHE A 668 3.28 28.61 -9.50
N TRP A 669 3.49 28.40 -10.81
CA TRP A 669 2.63 28.96 -11.86
C TRP A 669 2.24 27.89 -12.88
N ARG A 670 1.01 28.02 -13.43
CA ARG A 670 0.43 27.15 -14.46
C ARG A 670 1.31 27.17 -15.72
N ASP A 671 2.09 26.13 -15.92
CA ASP A 671 2.24 25.52 -17.24
C ASP A 671 1.34 24.28 -17.24
N THR A 672 0.43 24.21 -18.20
CA THR A 672 -0.66 23.22 -18.25
C THR A 672 -0.15 21.79 -18.30
N LEU A 673 -0.72 20.92 -17.45
CA LEU A 673 -0.56 19.46 -17.52
C LEU A 673 -1.24 18.97 -18.80
N PRO A 674 -0.53 18.39 -19.79
CA PRO A 674 -1.15 17.98 -21.05
C PRO A 674 -1.78 16.60 -20.91
N VAL A 675 -2.88 16.49 -20.17
CA VAL A 675 -3.65 15.24 -20.03
C VAL A 675 -4.52 15.04 -21.29
N ASP A 676 -3.88 14.94 -22.46
CA ASP A 676 -4.53 14.95 -23.77
C ASP A 676 -4.61 13.57 -24.45
N ASN A 677 -4.26 12.50 -23.72
CA ASN A 677 -4.52 11.12 -24.11
C ASN A 677 -6.02 10.77 -24.06
N THR A 678 -6.73 10.96 -25.18
CA THR A 678 -8.17 10.73 -25.31
C THR A 678 -8.53 9.26 -25.56
N CYS A 679 -8.13 8.35 -24.68
CA CYS A 679 -8.22 6.89 -24.88
C CYS A 679 -9.58 6.24 -24.55
N VAL A 680 -10.55 6.97 -23.97
CA VAL A 680 -11.73 6.36 -23.34
C VAL A 680 -12.86 6.08 -24.34
N ASN A 681 -13.38 7.11 -25.02
CA ASN A 681 -14.59 6.99 -25.83
C ASN A 681 -14.51 7.83 -27.13
N VAL A 682 -15.48 7.63 -28.04
CA VAL A 682 -15.74 8.48 -29.21
C VAL A 682 -17.24 8.76 -29.29
N TYR A 683 -17.62 10.05 -29.38
CA TYR A 683 -19.03 10.45 -29.50
C TYR A 683 -19.26 11.52 -30.60
N PRO A 684 -20.48 11.59 -31.15
CA PRO A 684 -20.84 12.60 -32.15
C PRO A 684 -21.27 13.90 -31.46
N MET A 685 -20.80 15.03 -31.99
CA MET A 685 -21.21 16.36 -31.59
C MET A 685 -21.21 17.25 -32.84
N LYS A 686 -22.35 17.90 -33.12
CA LYS A 686 -22.51 18.80 -34.29
C LYS A 686 -22.03 18.19 -35.61
N ASN A 687 -22.47 16.97 -35.91
CA ASN A 687 -22.14 16.22 -37.13
C ASN A 687 -20.63 15.94 -37.33
N LYS A 688 -19.83 16.00 -36.26
CA LYS A 688 -18.41 15.65 -36.20
C LYS A 688 -18.20 14.63 -35.07
N PHE A 689 -17.14 13.83 -35.15
CA PHE A 689 -16.80 12.84 -34.12
C PHE A 689 -15.62 13.31 -33.30
N TYR A 690 -15.66 13.06 -31.99
CA TYR A 690 -14.63 13.46 -31.04
C TYR A 690 -14.20 12.27 -30.19
N ALA A 691 -12.90 11.97 -30.19
CA ALA A 691 -12.26 11.11 -29.20
C ALA A 691 -12.11 11.89 -27.88
N THR A 692 -12.38 11.22 -26.75
CA THR A 692 -12.44 11.84 -25.42
C THR A 692 -11.80 10.97 -24.35
N THR A 693 -11.30 11.65 -23.31
CA THR A 693 -11.04 11.11 -21.95
C THR A 693 -11.77 12.04 -20.96
N GLU A 694 -11.45 11.97 -19.67
CA GLU A 694 -12.13 12.76 -18.62
C GLU A 694 -11.53 14.15 -18.37
N SER A 695 -10.57 14.55 -19.22
CA SER A 695 -9.90 15.85 -19.14
C SER A 695 -10.64 16.95 -19.92
N GLN A 696 -10.11 18.17 -19.87
CA GLN A 696 -10.61 19.30 -20.65
C GLN A 696 -10.38 19.17 -22.17
N PHE A 697 -9.68 18.14 -22.68
CA PHE A 697 -9.32 18.03 -24.10
C PHE A 697 -10.16 17.01 -24.87
N LEU A 698 -10.57 17.37 -26.08
CA LEU A 698 -11.21 16.49 -27.06
C LEU A 698 -10.40 16.51 -28.37
N PHE A 699 -10.38 15.40 -29.11
CA PHE A 699 -9.80 15.36 -30.44
C PHE A 699 -10.86 15.07 -31.49
N GLN A 700 -11.11 16.02 -32.40
CA GLN A 700 -11.94 15.77 -33.57
C GLN A 700 -11.26 14.74 -34.46
N ILE A 701 -12.00 13.71 -34.88
CA ILE A 701 -11.52 12.65 -35.77
C ILE A 701 -12.33 12.59 -37.06
N ASP A 702 -11.74 12.05 -38.13
CA ASP A 702 -12.48 11.57 -39.30
C ASP A 702 -12.93 10.11 -39.07
N PRO A 703 -14.25 9.82 -39.03
CA PRO A 703 -14.75 8.45 -38.81
C PRO A 703 -14.45 7.46 -39.94
N LYS A 704 -14.09 7.95 -41.14
CA LYS A 704 -13.78 7.13 -42.32
C LYS A 704 -12.30 6.77 -42.40
N THR A 705 -11.42 7.70 -42.05
CA THR A 705 -9.95 7.53 -42.19
C THR A 705 -9.24 7.34 -40.85
N LEU A 706 -9.92 7.53 -39.71
CA LEU A 706 -9.35 7.63 -38.37
C LEU A 706 -8.28 8.73 -38.21
N GLU A 707 -8.26 9.74 -39.09
CA GLU A 707 -7.32 10.85 -38.96
C GLU A 707 -7.71 11.79 -37.82
N THR A 708 -6.72 12.21 -37.05
CA THR A 708 -6.85 13.24 -36.01
C THR A 708 -6.84 14.62 -36.67
N LEU A 709 -7.93 15.38 -36.55
CA LEU A 709 -8.17 16.61 -37.31
C LEU A 709 -7.91 17.90 -36.51
N LYS A 710 -8.42 17.97 -35.27
CA LYS A 710 -8.33 19.19 -34.43
C LYS A 710 -8.38 18.83 -32.95
N ARG A 711 -7.44 19.34 -32.14
CA ARG A 711 -7.59 19.40 -30.67
C ARG A 711 -8.55 20.53 -30.29
N VAL A 712 -9.52 20.23 -29.43
CA VAL A 712 -10.47 21.17 -28.84
C VAL A 712 -10.18 21.27 -27.35
N ASP A 713 -10.13 22.49 -26.85
CA ASP A 713 -9.89 22.80 -25.44
C ASP A 713 -11.22 23.28 -24.84
N GLN A 714 -11.81 22.49 -23.95
CA GLN A 714 -13.12 22.78 -23.37
C GLN A 714 -13.08 23.96 -22.38
N GLU A 715 -11.95 24.20 -21.69
CA GLU A 715 -11.77 25.37 -20.81
C GLU A 715 -11.81 26.68 -21.63
N LYS A 716 -11.32 26.64 -22.87
CA LYS A 716 -11.20 27.82 -23.76
C LYS A 716 -12.33 28.00 -24.78
N GLU A 717 -12.92 26.92 -25.28
CA GLU A 717 -13.93 26.97 -26.36
C GLU A 717 -15.39 26.95 -25.87
N PHE A 718 -15.65 26.65 -24.58
CA PHE A 718 -17.01 26.65 -24.03
C PHE A 718 -17.51 28.09 -23.80
N PRO A 719 -18.66 28.50 -24.35
CA PRO A 719 -19.13 29.89 -24.28
C PRO A 719 -19.96 30.21 -23.04
N GLY A 720 -20.31 29.21 -22.21
CA GLY A 720 -21.03 29.40 -20.94
C GLY A 720 -20.14 29.85 -19.78
N ASP A 721 -20.73 30.09 -18.62
CA ASP A 721 -20.04 30.63 -17.44
C ASP A 721 -19.37 29.55 -16.55
N ALA A 722 -18.99 28.41 -17.12
CA ALA A 722 -18.31 27.31 -16.45
C ALA A 722 -16.86 27.16 -16.93
N VAL A 723 -15.93 26.94 -15.99
CA VAL A 723 -14.52 26.63 -16.28
C VAL A 723 -14.39 25.11 -16.30
N ILE A 724 -14.46 24.51 -17.49
CA ILE A 724 -14.39 23.06 -17.66
C ILE A 724 -12.95 22.59 -17.42
N SER A 725 -12.68 22.08 -16.22
CA SER A 725 -11.39 21.47 -15.85
C SER A 725 -11.30 20.00 -16.29
N GLY A 726 -12.46 19.35 -16.41
CA GLY A 726 -12.66 17.99 -16.91
C GLY A 726 -14.15 17.76 -17.17
N ALA A 727 -14.49 16.79 -18.01
CA ALA A 727 -15.87 16.40 -18.31
C ALA A 727 -15.92 14.90 -18.64
N THR A 728 -17.04 14.22 -18.35
CA THR A 728 -17.08 12.76 -18.54
C THR A 728 -16.88 12.36 -20.00
N ALA A 729 -16.30 11.17 -20.21
CA ALA A 729 -16.30 10.48 -21.49
C ALA A 729 -17.68 9.91 -21.88
N HIS A 730 -18.71 10.10 -21.04
CA HIS A 730 -20.06 9.53 -21.17
C HIS A 730 -21.15 10.61 -21.30
N PRO A 731 -21.08 11.50 -22.29
CA PRO A 731 -22.15 12.46 -22.54
C PRO A 731 -23.41 11.75 -23.06
N HIS A 732 -24.57 12.20 -22.59
CA HIS A 732 -25.84 11.83 -23.20
C HIS A 732 -26.07 12.65 -24.47
N VAL A 733 -25.98 11.99 -25.63
CA VAL A 733 -26.44 12.56 -26.91
C VAL A 733 -27.94 12.31 -27.04
N THR A 734 -28.71 13.33 -27.44
CA THR A 734 -30.15 13.22 -27.67
C THR A 734 -30.46 12.86 -29.13
N PRO A 735 -31.65 12.29 -29.46
CA PRO A 735 -32.04 12.03 -30.84
C PRO A 735 -32.07 13.28 -31.75
N ALA A 736 -32.15 14.48 -31.17
CA ALA A 736 -32.05 15.74 -31.91
C ALA A 736 -30.59 16.13 -32.26
N GLY A 737 -29.59 15.43 -31.72
CA GLY A 737 -28.17 15.72 -31.86
C GLY A 737 -27.62 16.75 -30.86
N SER A 738 -28.37 17.09 -29.80
CA SER A 738 -27.82 17.87 -28.68
C SER A 738 -27.03 16.98 -27.73
N VAL A 739 -26.06 17.56 -27.03
CA VAL A 739 -25.17 16.84 -26.11
C VAL A 739 -25.37 17.39 -24.71
N ILE A 740 -25.67 16.53 -23.73
CA ILE A 740 -25.69 16.87 -22.30
C ILE A 740 -24.51 16.14 -21.66
N ASN A 741 -23.67 16.84 -20.90
CA ASN A 741 -22.54 16.23 -20.19
C ASN A 741 -22.43 16.79 -18.77
N LEU A 742 -21.74 16.05 -17.91
CA LEU A 742 -21.34 16.48 -16.57
C LEU A 742 -19.86 16.88 -16.61
N SER A 743 -19.55 18.07 -16.10
CA SER A 743 -18.19 18.61 -16.04
C SER A 743 -17.85 19.13 -14.65
N VAL A 744 -16.56 19.28 -14.35
CA VAL A 744 -16.06 19.80 -13.07
C VAL A 744 -15.31 21.10 -13.26
N THR A 745 -15.56 22.05 -12.36
CA THR A 745 -14.68 23.19 -12.09
C THR A 745 -13.84 22.86 -10.87
N HIS A 746 -12.51 22.88 -10.97
CA HIS A 746 -11.63 22.79 -9.80
C HIS A 746 -11.17 24.18 -9.33
N GLY A 747 -11.24 24.44 -8.02
CA GLY A 747 -10.76 25.68 -7.40
C GLY A 747 -11.45 25.99 -6.07
N MET A 748 -11.30 27.23 -5.59
CA MET A 748 -11.95 27.70 -4.33
C MET A 748 -13.48 27.61 -4.39
N ASN A 749 -14.06 27.74 -5.59
CA ASN A 749 -15.49 27.56 -5.86
C ASN A 749 -15.69 26.31 -6.72
N SER A 750 -15.17 25.16 -6.28
CA SER A 750 -15.34 23.91 -7.03
C SER A 750 -16.83 23.58 -7.19
N CYS A 751 -17.22 23.05 -8.34
CA CYS A 751 -18.60 22.64 -8.63
C CYS A 751 -18.68 21.61 -9.75
N TYR A 752 -19.74 20.79 -9.71
CA TYR A 752 -20.16 20.00 -10.85
C TYR A 752 -21.10 20.85 -11.70
N ASN A 753 -20.87 20.94 -13.00
CA ASN A 753 -21.70 21.68 -13.94
C ASN A 753 -22.38 20.69 -14.89
N ILE A 754 -23.70 20.74 -14.97
CA ILE A 754 -24.44 20.07 -16.03
C ILE A 754 -24.41 21.01 -17.24
N ILE A 755 -23.69 20.62 -18.30
CA ILE A 755 -23.56 21.41 -19.53
C ILE A 755 -24.46 20.84 -20.63
N HIS A 756 -25.02 21.74 -21.44
CA HIS A 756 -25.80 21.44 -22.63
C HIS A 756 -25.16 22.10 -23.85
N ILE A 757 -25.05 21.36 -24.93
CA ILE A 757 -24.54 21.84 -26.22
C ILE A 757 -25.65 21.59 -27.25
N PRO A 758 -26.15 22.63 -27.93
CA PRO A 758 -27.25 22.50 -28.87
C PRO A 758 -26.87 21.67 -30.11
N PRO A 759 -27.85 21.12 -30.84
CA PRO A 759 -27.59 20.39 -32.07
C PRO A 759 -27.02 21.33 -33.13
N SER A 760 -26.44 20.77 -34.21
CA SER A 760 -25.83 21.61 -35.24
C SER A 760 -26.86 22.52 -35.92
N SER A 761 -26.47 23.77 -36.08
CA SER A 761 -27.12 24.78 -36.92
C SER A 761 -27.11 24.47 -38.42
N GLY A 762 -26.31 23.49 -38.86
CA GLY A 762 -26.02 23.19 -40.26
C GLY A 762 -24.84 23.98 -40.85
N ASP A 763 -24.25 24.94 -40.12
CA ASP A 763 -23.00 25.59 -40.56
C ASP A 763 -21.79 24.68 -40.32
N LEU A 764 -21.07 24.32 -41.39
CA LEU A 764 -19.86 23.52 -41.33
C LEU A 764 -18.73 24.19 -40.51
N ARG A 765 -18.76 25.53 -40.41
CA ARG A 765 -17.81 26.34 -39.63
C ARG A 765 -18.19 26.49 -38.15
N GLU A 766 -19.32 25.90 -37.73
CA GLU A 766 -19.80 26.01 -36.36
C GLU A 766 -18.74 25.49 -35.36
N ALA A 767 -18.52 26.28 -34.30
CA ALA A 767 -17.60 25.94 -33.23
C ALA A 767 -18.10 24.69 -32.46
N PRO A 768 -17.21 23.76 -32.06
CA PRO A 768 -17.58 22.49 -31.43
C PRO A 768 -18.56 22.66 -30.25
N LEU A 769 -18.29 23.62 -29.37
CA LEU A 769 -19.06 23.92 -28.16
C LEU A 769 -19.97 25.16 -28.31
N GLY A 770 -20.09 25.72 -29.53
CA GLY A 770 -20.80 26.98 -29.76
C GLY A 770 -22.25 26.95 -29.29
N GLY A 771 -22.73 28.02 -28.65
CA GLY A 771 -24.07 28.05 -28.05
C GLY A 771 -24.27 27.12 -26.85
N GLY A 772 -23.20 26.50 -26.33
CA GLY A 772 -23.27 25.69 -25.11
C GLY A 772 -23.58 26.53 -23.86
N GLU A 773 -24.33 25.96 -22.94
CA GLU A 773 -24.84 26.60 -21.73
C GLU A 773 -24.73 25.67 -20.51
N VAL A 774 -24.84 26.25 -19.31
CA VAL A 774 -24.88 25.49 -18.05
C VAL A 774 -26.32 25.38 -17.60
N ILE A 775 -26.86 24.16 -17.58
CA ILE A 775 -28.23 23.87 -17.06
C ILE A 775 -28.23 24.08 -15.54
N CYS A 776 -27.25 23.53 -14.84
CA CYS A 776 -27.22 23.51 -13.38
C CYS A 776 -25.78 23.49 -12.85
N LYS A 777 -25.57 24.10 -11.69
CA LYS A 777 -24.33 24.03 -10.90
C LYS A 777 -24.62 23.39 -9.55
N ILE A 778 -23.93 22.31 -9.24
CA ILE A 778 -24.07 21.53 -8.01
C ILE A 778 -22.80 21.77 -7.16
N PRO A 779 -22.91 22.30 -5.94
CA PRO A 779 -21.77 22.41 -5.04
C PRO A 779 -21.37 21.00 -4.54
N PRO A 780 -20.07 20.67 -4.43
CA PRO A 780 -19.61 19.40 -3.86
C PRO A 780 -19.92 19.36 -2.37
N THR A 781 -20.36 18.22 -1.86
CA THR A 781 -20.87 18.17 -0.49
C THR A 781 -19.76 18.13 0.56
N ASN A 782 -18.68 17.38 0.32
CA ASN A 782 -17.53 17.29 1.24
C ASN A 782 -16.23 17.04 0.47
N GLY A 783 -15.85 18.03 -0.34
CA GLY A 783 -14.80 17.90 -1.36
C GLY A 783 -15.36 17.41 -2.70
N THR A 784 -14.59 17.62 -3.77
CA THR A 784 -15.00 17.23 -5.14
C THR A 784 -14.86 15.72 -5.33
N ALA A 785 -15.96 15.03 -5.56
CA ALA A 785 -15.96 13.62 -5.90
C ALA A 785 -15.48 13.35 -7.34
N TYR A 786 -14.93 12.16 -7.55
CA TYR A 786 -14.84 11.54 -8.88
C TYR A 786 -16.24 11.19 -9.41
N PHE A 787 -16.43 11.28 -10.72
CA PHE A 787 -17.64 10.83 -11.42
C PHE A 787 -17.27 10.42 -12.85
N HIS A 788 -17.76 9.27 -13.30
CA HIS A 788 -17.45 8.71 -14.62
C HIS A 788 -18.63 8.80 -15.60
N SER A 789 -19.85 8.68 -15.09
CA SER A 789 -21.09 8.82 -15.85
C SER A 789 -22.21 9.34 -14.94
N PHE A 790 -23.34 9.70 -15.53
CA PHE A 790 -24.54 10.19 -14.83
C PHE A 790 -25.78 9.61 -15.52
N SER A 791 -26.98 9.94 -15.04
CA SER A 791 -28.24 9.42 -15.57
C SER A 791 -29.17 10.52 -16.08
N LEU A 792 -29.93 10.20 -17.12
CA LEU A 792 -30.89 11.08 -17.77
C LEU A 792 -32.25 10.39 -17.90
N THR A 793 -33.32 11.13 -17.67
CA THR A 793 -34.73 10.74 -17.94
C THR A 793 -35.39 11.79 -18.84
N ASP A 794 -36.65 11.59 -19.22
CA ASP A 794 -37.38 12.59 -20.02
C ASP A 794 -37.46 13.95 -19.29
N ASN A 795 -37.65 13.98 -17.96
CA ASN A 795 -37.82 15.21 -17.17
C ASN A 795 -36.72 15.50 -16.14
N TYR A 796 -35.85 14.55 -15.81
CA TYR A 796 -34.83 14.71 -14.75
C TYR A 796 -33.42 14.30 -15.19
N ILE A 797 -32.43 14.89 -14.52
CA ILE A 797 -31.03 14.49 -14.55
C ILE A 797 -30.66 14.02 -13.13
N VAL A 798 -29.97 12.89 -13.02
CA VAL A 798 -29.49 12.37 -11.73
C VAL A 798 -27.97 12.28 -11.76
N VAL A 799 -27.32 12.99 -10.83
CA VAL A 799 -25.86 13.01 -10.67
C VAL A 799 -25.47 12.23 -9.42
N THR A 800 -24.63 11.22 -9.60
CA THR A 800 -24.18 10.32 -8.52
C THR A 800 -22.83 10.81 -7.97
N GLU A 801 -22.84 11.41 -6.79
CA GLU A 801 -21.64 11.85 -6.06
C GLU A 801 -21.21 10.72 -5.10
N ILE A 802 -20.15 9.99 -5.50
CA ILE A 802 -19.57 8.86 -4.74
C ILE A 802 -18.49 9.33 -3.73
N PRO A 803 -18.18 8.56 -2.69
CA PRO A 803 -17.20 8.95 -1.65
C PRO A 803 -15.73 8.77 -2.06
N LEU A 804 -15.40 8.97 -3.34
CA LEU A 804 -14.03 9.03 -3.85
C LEU A 804 -13.64 10.49 -4.08
N VAL A 805 -12.94 11.10 -3.13
CA VAL A 805 -12.77 12.56 -3.01
C VAL A 805 -11.40 13.01 -3.51
N TYR A 806 -11.39 14.12 -4.25
CA TYR A 806 -10.20 14.77 -4.81
C TYR A 806 -9.45 15.61 -3.77
N ASP A 807 -8.22 15.22 -3.45
CA ASP A 807 -7.29 15.97 -2.60
C ASP A 807 -6.54 17.04 -3.41
N VAL A 808 -7.13 18.24 -3.44
CA VAL A 808 -6.56 19.45 -4.07
C VAL A 808 -5.10 19.71 -3.65
N TRP A 809 -4.71 19.29 -2.45
CA TRP A 809 -3.36 19.53 -1.95
C TRP A 809 -2.34 18.55 -2.52
N ARG A 810 -2.70 17.26 -2.69
CA ARG A 810 -1.85 16.30 -3.45
C ARG A 810 -1.60 16.78 -4.88
N VAL A 811 -2.61 17.36 -5.51
CA VAL A 811 -2.51 17.99 -6.84
C VAL A 811 -1.51 19.15 -6.83
N LEU A 812 -1.63 20.09 -5.88
CA LEU A 812 -0.67 21.20 -5.75
C LEU A 812 0.75 20.70 -5.44
N GLY A 813 0.85 19.58 -4.71
CA GLY A 813 2.11 18.94 -4.35
C GLY A 813 2.72 18.04 -5.42
N HIS A 814 2.03 17.67 -6.51
CA HIS A 814 2.37 16.47 -7.31
C HIS A 814 3.84 16.38 -7.76
N LYS A 815 4.45 17.49 -8.23
CA LYS A 815 5.87 17.54 -8.64
C LYS A 815 6.87 17.32 -7.49
N LEU A 816 6.43 17.37 -6.24
CA LEU A 816 7.23 17.14 -5.02
C LEU A 816 7.01 15.75 -4.41
N PHE A 817 5.81 15.17 -4.54
CA PHE A 817 5.46 13.85 -3.98
C PHE A 817 5.47 12.71 -4.99
N ALA A 818 5.74 13.03 -6.25
CA ALA A 818 5.73 12.08 -7.36
C ALA A 818 4.38 11.36 -7.53
N THR A 819 3.28 12.06 -7.29
CA THR A 819 1.91 11.49 -7.32
C THR A 819 1.23 11.64 -8.67
N SER A 820 0.57 10.58 -9.15
CA SER A 820 -0.32 10.60 -10.32
C SER A 820 -1.77 11.01 -9.97
N PRO A 821 -2.64 11.32 -10.96
CA PRO A 821 -4.04 11.66 -10.74
C PRO A 821 -4.87 10.63 -9.95
N GLU A 822 -4.66 9.32 -10.13
CA GLU A 822 -5.28 8.26 -9.31
C GLU A 822 -5.02 8.52 -7.83
N GLN A 823 -3.76 8.81 -7.50
CA GLN A 823 -3.30 9.05 -6.14
C GLN A 823 -3.75 10.42 -5.59
N TRP A 824 -4.32 11.29 -6.42
CA TRP A 824 -4.97 12.52 -5.94
C TRP A 824 -6.35 12.25 -5.36
N PHE A 825 -6.94 11.08 -5.59
CA PHE A 825 -8.18 10.69 -4.95
C PHE A 825 -7.95 9.88 -3.66
N TYR A 826 -8.91 9.92 -2.74
CA TYR A 826 -8.98 9.03 -1.60
C TYR A 826 -10.42 8.62 -1.31
N TRP A 827 -10.61 7.41 -0.77
CA TRP A 827 -11.92 6.90 -0.39
C TRP A 827 -12.26 7.31 1.04
N ASP A 828 -13.37 8.02 1.24
CA ASP A 828 -13.87 8.39 2.56
C ASP A 828 -15.02 7.47 2.96
N SER A 829 -14.71 6.39 3.67
CA SER A 829 -15.68 5.40 4.13
C SER A 829 -16.74 5.94 5.11
N ASN A 830 -16.61 7.18 5.59
CA ASN A 830 -17.61 7.82 6.45
C ASN A 830 -18.68 8.58 5.64
N GLN A 831 -18.45 8.79 4.34
CA GLN A 831 -19.39 9.45 3.45
C GLN A 831 -20.35 8.45 2.80
N ARG A 832 -21.58 8.92 2.58
CA ARG A 832 -22.62 8.22 1.81
C ARG A 832 -22.53 8.61 0.34
N THR A 833 -22.96 7.71 -0.54
CA THR A 833 -23.18 8.07 -1.95
C THR A 833 -24.45 8.89 -2.05
N ARG A 834 -24.45 9.91 -2.91
CA ARG A 834 -25.55 10.85 -3.09
C ARG A 834 -26.08 10.84 -4.52
N PHE A 835 -27.39 10.72 -4.68
CA PHE A 835 -28.10 10.97 -5.92
C PHE A 835 -28.71 12.37 -5.89
N HIS A 836 -28.04 13.34 -6.53
CA HIS A 836 -28.59 14.67 -6.73
C HIS A 836 -29.63 14.61 -7.85
N VAL A 837 -30.86 15.06 -7.59
CA VAL A 837 -31.95 15.06 -8.60
C VAL A 837 -32.22 16.49 -9.08
N ILE A 838 -32.16 16.69 -10.40
CA ILE A 838 -32.28 17.99 -11.07
C ILE A 838 -33.40 17.92 -12.10
N ASP A 839 -34.26 18.93 -12.13
CA ASP A 839 -35.23 19.16 -13.20
C ASP A 839 -34.49 19.50 -14.51
N ARG A 840 -34.68 18.67 -15.53
CA ARG A 840 -33.99 18.78 -16.83
C ARG A 840 -34.45 20.00 -17.64
N GLN A 841 -35.68 20.46 -17.45
CA GLN A 841 -36.28 21.52 -18.27
C GLN A 841 -35.86 22.92 -17.82
N ASN A 842 -35.66 23.11 -16.50
CA ASN A 842 -35.36 24.42 -15.91
C ASN A 842 -34.09 24.46 -15.03
N GLY A 843 -33.41 23.32 -14.82
CA GLY A 843 -32.15 23.23 -14.07
C GLY A 843 -32.29 23.29 -12.55
N ASN A 844 -33.51 23.28 -12.00
CA ASN A 844 -33.72 23.35 -10.55
C ASN A 844 -33.25 22.05 -9.86
N ARG A 845 -32.39 22.18 -8.84
CA ARG A 845 -32.06 21.09 -7.90
C ARG A 845 -33.30 20.81 -7.03
N LEU A 846 -33.84 19.59 -7.11
CA LEU A 846 -35.08 19.20 -6.44
C LEU A 846 -34.83 18.57 -5.06
N GLY A 847 -33.67 17.95 -4.87
CA GLY A 847 -33.23 17.35 -3.60
C GLY A 847 -32.14 16.30 -3.82
N VAL A 848 -31.73 15.65 -2.73
CA VAL A 848 -30.65 14.66 -2.74
C VAL A 848 -31.09 13.41 -1.98
N PHE A 849 -30.93 12.23 -2.60
CA PHE A 849 -31.06 10.96 -1.90
C PHE A 849 -29.69 10.44 -1.46
N THR A 850 -29.61 9.80 -0.30
CA THR A 850 -28.37 9.18 0.24
C THR A 850 -28.53 7.68 0.38
N VAL A 851 -27.48 6.94 0.08
CA VAL A 851 -27.40 5.47 0.19
C VAL A 851 -26.06 5.03 0.78
N ASP A 852 -25.94 3.76 1.13
CA ASP A 852 -24.68 3.16 1.56
C ASP A 852 -23.57 3.38 0.49
N PRO A 853 -22.29 3.52 0.90
CA PRO A 853 -21.21 3.86 -0.01
C PRO A 853 -20.97 2.75 -1.06
N PHE A 854 -20.83 3.15 -2.33
CA PHE A 854 -20.44 2.27 -3.43
C PHE A 854 -19.65 3.07 -4.48
N PHE A 855 -18.87 2.37 -5.30
CA PHE A 855 -18.15 2.97 -6.42
C PHE A 855 -18.86 2.60 -7.74
N VAL A 856 -18.90 3.50 -8.71
CA VAL A 856 -19.53 3.25 -10.02
C VAL A 856 -18.72 3.91 -11.14
N PHE A 857 -18.44 3.13 -12.19
CA PHE A 857 -18.10 3.68 -13.49
C PHE A 857 -19.39 3.97 -14.27
N HIS A 858 -20.17 2.95 -14.60
CA HIS A 858 -21.26 3.05 -15.57
C HIS A 858 -22.66 2.98 -14.97
N HIS A 859 -23.48 3.97 -15.30
CA HIS A 859 -24.94 3.87 -15.26
C HIS A 859 -25.42 3.12 -16.51
N ILE A 860 -26.48 2.32 -16.37
CA ILE A 860 -27.08 1.54 -17.46
C ILE A 860 -28.19 2.36 -18.14
N ASN A 861 -29.16 2.82 -17.33
CA ASN A 861 -30.27 3.66 -17.75
C ASN A 861 -30.93 4.27 -16.49
N ALA A 862 -31.76 5.29 -16.68
CA ALA A 862 -32.75 5.70 -15.68
C ALA A 862 -34.08 5.98 -16.35
N PHE A 863 -35.19 5.86 -15.62
CA PHE A 863 -36.51 6.15 -16.17
C PHE A 863 -37.55 6.53 -15.12
N GLU A 864 -38.58 7.26 -15.55
CA GLU A 864 -39.71 7.67 -14.72
C GLU A 864 -40.84 6.65 -14.80
N LYS A 865 -41.33 6.19 -13.64
CA LYS A 865 -42.50 5.30 -13.54
C LYS A 865 -43.13 5.38 -12.15
N ASP A 866 -44.46 5.36 -12.07
CA ASP A 866 -45.23 5.29 -10.82
C ASP A 866 -44.83 6.32 -9.73
N GLY A 867 -44.46 7.54 -10.15
CA GLY A 867 -44.04 8.62 -9.24
C GLY A 867 -42.59 8.51 -8.73
N LYS A 868 -41.78 7.63 -9.32
CA LYS A 868 -40.38 7.37 -8.97
C LYS A 868 -39.47 7.54 -10.19
N ILE A 869 -38.20 7.85 -9.94
CA ILE A 869 -37.12 7.56 -10.89
C ILE A 869 -36.51 6.20 -10.50
N TYR A 870 -36.43 5.29 -11.46
CA TYR A 870 -35.65 4.07 -11.36
C TYR A 870 -34.27 4.34 -11.97
N LEU A 871 -33.19 4.02 -11.26
CA LEU A 871 -31.81 4.21 -11.71
C LEU A 871 -31.06 2.89 -11.63
N ASP A 872 -30.52 2.44 -12.76
CA ASP A 872 -29.77 1.18 -12.87
C ASP A 872 -28.28 1.46 -13.11
N ALA A 873 -27.37 0.80 -12.38
CA ALA A 873 -25.93 1.03 -12.48
C ALA A 873 -25.08 -0.23 -12.18
N CYS A 874 -23.87 -0.28 -12.73
CA CYS A 874 -22.84 -1.29 -12.44
C CYS A 874 -22.00 -0.83 -11.24
N CYS A 875 -22.26 -1.39 -10.06
CA CYS A 875 -21.70 -0.91 -8.80
C CYS A 875 -20.63 -1.85 -8.23
N PHE A 876 -19.50 -1.28 -7.83
CA PHE A 876 -18.47 -1.94 -7.03
C PHE A 876 -18.62 -1.55 -5.56
N ARG A 877 -18.08 -2.35 -4.65
CA ARG A 877 -18.12 -2.09 -3.20
C ARG A 877 -17.44 -0.77 -2.82
N ASP A 878 -16.27 -0.53 -3.38
CA ASP A 878 -15.41 0.63 -3.12
C ASP A 878 -14.44 0.83 -4.29
N ASN A 879 -13.49 1.77 -4.16
CA ASN A 879 -12.54 2.11 -5.22
C ASN A 879 -11.39 1.11 -5.40
N THR A 880 -11.38 -0.05 -4.75
CA THR A 880 -10.33 -1.10 -4.95
C THR A 880 -10.19 -1.51 -6.41
N ILE A 881 -11.28 -1.46 -7.19
CA ILE A 881 -11.26 -1.72 -8.63
C ILE A 881 -10.23 -0.85 -9.37
N MET A 882 -10.05 0.43 -9.01
CA MET A 882 -9.05 1.29 -9.68
C MET A 882 -7.62 0.75 -9.47
N LYS A 883 -7.32 0.19 -8.29
CA LYS A 883 -6.00 -0.40 -8.00
C LYS A 883 -5.79 -1.73 -8.71
N GLN A 884 -6.86 -2.49 -8.92
CA GLN A 884 -6.80 -3.78 -9.63
C GLN A 884 -6.55 -3.60 -11.14
N LEU A 885 -6.89 -2.44 -11.70
CA LEU A 885 -6.66 -2.09 -13.12
C LEU A 885 -5.23 -1.58 -13.43
N TYR A 886 -4.29 -1.65 -12.48
CA TYR A 886 -2.86 -1.49 -12.77
C TYR A 886 -2.36 -2.59 -13.71
N LEU A 887 -1.52 -2.23 -14.69
CA LEU A 887 -1.01 -3.14 -15.72
C LEU A 887 -0.18 -4.28 -15.13
N GLN A 888 0.54 -4.07 -14.03
CA GLN A 888 1.24 -5.13 -13.31
C GLN A 888 0.26 -6.22 -12.83
N ASN A 889 -0.90 -5.84 -12.32
CA ASN A 889 -1.95 -6.76 -11.88
C ASN A 889 -2.57 -7.44 -13.10
N LEU A 890 -3.07 -6.67 -14.08
CA LEU A 890 -3.74 -7.20 -15.27
C LEU A 890 -2.87 -8.17 -16.09
N ARG A 891 -1.57 -7.88 -16.23
CA ARG A 891 -0.60 -8.73 -16.96
C ARG A 891 -0.14 -9.96 -16.17
N SER A 892 -0.33 -9.98 -14.85
CA SER A 892 0.06 -11.13 -14.01
C SER A 892 -0.86 -12.34 -14.22
N PRO A 893 -0.32 -13.57 -14.16
CA PRO A 893 -1.15 -14.78 -14.21
C PRO A 893 -2.05 -14.86 -12.97
N GLY A 894 -3.31 -15.26 -13.18
CA GLY A 894 -4.24 -15.51 -12.07
C GLY A 894 -3.80 -16.67 -11.19
N GLN A 895 -3.91 -16.51 -9.86
CA GLN A 895 -3.60 -17.57 -8.90
C GLN A 895 -4.90 -18.31 -8.48
N PRO A 896 -4.95 -19.66 -8.49
CA PRO A 896 -6.14 -20.40 -8.10
C PRO A 896 -6.60 -20.07 -6.67
N GLY A 897 -7.78 -19.46 -6.55
CA GLY A 897 -8.40 -19.09 -5.27
C GLY A 897 -8.11 -17.67 -4.77
N GLU A 898 -7.26 -16.89 -5.46
CA GLU A 898 -7.07 -15.47 -5.17
C GLU A 898 -8.00 -14.61 -6.05
N LYS A 899 -8.50 -13.50 -5.51
CA LYS A 899 -9.34 -12.55 -6.24
C LYS A 899 -8.45 -11.51 -6.92
N LYS A 900 -8.38 -11.54 -8.25
CA LYS A 900 -7.56 -10.62 -9.07
C LYS A 900 -8.31 -9.32 -9.37
N VAL A 901 -9.62 -9.40 -9.64
CA VAL A 901 -10.47 -8.24 -9.93
C VAL A 901 -11.81 -8.37 -9.21
N ASP A 902 -12.36 -7.24 -8.78
CA ASP A 902 -13.68 -7.12 -8.18
C ASP A 902 -14.81 -7.35 -9.18
N THR A 903 -15.84 -8.04 -8.70
CA THR A 903 -17.03 -8.39 -9.48
C THR A 903 -18.09 -7.30 -9.26
N PRO A 904 -18.54 -6.59 -10.31
CA PRO A 904 -19.57 -5.56 -10.18
C PRO A 904 -20.95 -6.17 -9.92
N ASP A 905 -21.80 -5.46 -9.19
CA ASP A 905 -23.19 -5.80 -8.91
C ASP A 905 -24.10 -4.79 -9.63
N VAL A 906 -25.04 -5.29 -10.43
CA VAL A 906 -25.99 -4.47 -11.18
C VAL A 906 -27.15 -4.09 -10.26
N ARG A 907 -27.23 -2.83 -9.87
CA ARG A 907 -28.18 -2.35 -8.86
C ARG A 907 -29.24 -1.46 -9.46
N ARG A 908 -30.48 -1.64 -9.01
CA ARG A 908 -31.63 -0.76 -9.26
C ARG A 908 -31.99 0.00 -7.99
N TYR A 909 -31.88 1.32 -8.05
CA TYR A 909 -32.31 2.25 -6.99
C TYR A 909 -33.67 2.86 -7.36
N GLU A 910 -34.54 3.04 -6.35
CA GLU A 910 -35.85 3.66 -6.50
C GLU A 910 -35.92 5.01 -5.78
N LEU A 911 -36.05 6.10 -6.53
CA LEU A 911 -36.00 7.48 -6.03
C LEU A 911 -37.42 8.09 -6.04
N PRO A 912 -38.12 8.18 -4.89
CA PRO A 912 -39.51 8.65 -4.84
C PRO A 912 -39.63 10.18 -5.01
N LEU A 913 -40.22 10.63 -6.13
CA LEU A 913 -40.27 12.05 -6.48
C LEU A 913 -41.06 12.90 -5.47
N GLU A 914 -42.08 12.33 -4.82
CA GLU A 914 -42.88 13.01 -3.79
C GLU A 914 -42.10 13.32 -2.50
N GLU A 915 -40.95 12.68 -2.29
CA GLU A 915 -40.08 12.96 -1.15
C GLU A 915 -39.09 14.10 -1.42
N LEU A 916 -38.94 14.57 -2.65
CA LEU A 916 -38.03 15.68 -2.97
C LEU A 916 -38.58 16.99 -2.38
N SER A 917 -37.78 17.66 -1.54
CA SER A 917 -38.23 18.81 -0.72
C SER A 917 -37.30 20.02 -0.78
N GLY A 918 -36.55 20.19 -1.88
CA GLY A 918 -35.70 21.35 -2.16
C GLY A 918 -34.21 21.00 -2.23
N ALA A 919 -33.47 21.84 -2.95
CA ALA A 919 -32.09 21.61 -3.42
C ALA A 919 -31.12 21.00 -2.39
N ASP A 920 -31.15 21.49 -1.15
CA ASP A 920 -30.16 21.14 -0.10
C ASP A 920 -30.76 20.23 0.99
N GLN A 921 -31.88 19.55 0.71
CA GLN A 921 -32.45 18.52 1.58
C GLN A 921 -31.93 17.14 1.18
N GLU A 922 -31.06 16.57 2.03
CA GLU A 922 -30.65 15.16 1.95
C GLU A 922 -31.68 14.25 2.64
N LYS A 923 -32.02 13.13 2.00
CA LYS A 923 -32.86 12.07 2.58
C LYS A 923 -32.26 10.68 2.32
N PRO A 924 -32.17 9.78 3.30
CA PRO A 924 -31.79 8.39 3.03
C PRO A 924 -32.88 7.68 2.22
N LEU A 925 -32.51 6.86 1.23
CA LEU A 925 -33.48 5.95 0.62
C LEU A 925 -33.99 4.93 1.66
N PRO A 926 -35.27 4.50 1.57
CA PRO A 926 -35.78 3.43 2.40
C PRO A 926 -35.07 2.11 2.05
N LYS A 927 -34.74 1.33 3.09
CA LYS A 927 -34.12 0.01 2.94
C LYS A 927 -35.18 -1.09 2.89
N GLY A 928 -34.95 -2.12 2.09
CA GLY A 928 -35.77 -3.32 1.96
C GLY A 928 -35.71 -4.24 3.19
N GLU A 929 -36.43 -5.37 3.14
CA GLU A 929 -36.39 -6.41 4.19
C GLU A 929 -34.99 -7.06 4.34
N ASP A 930 -34.18 -6.99 3.28
CA ASP A 930 -32.77 -7.42 3.22
C ASP A 930 -31.78 -6.36 3.75
N ALA A 931 -32.28 -5.21 4.20
CA ALA A 931 -31.52 -4.03 4.62
C ALA A 931 -30.65 -3.37 3.52
N LEU A 932 -30.93 -3.64 2.24
CA LEU A 932 -30.35 -2.94 1.10
C LEU A 932 -31.20 -1.73 0.69
N ASP A 933 -30.57 -0.68 0.17
CA ASP A 933 -31.24 0.50 -0.41
C ASP A 933 -31.40 0.41 -1.95
N TYR A 934 -31.21 -0.79 -2.49
CA TYR A 934 -31.34 -1.15 -3.91
C TYR A 934 -31.86 -2.57 -4.07
N THR A 935 -32.35 -2.89 -5.27
CA THR A 935 -32.54 -4.28 -5.73
C THR A 935 -31.34 -4.70 -6.58
N SER A 936 -30.65 -5.79 -6.23
CA SER A 936 -29.66 -6.40 -7.13
C SER A 936 -30.38 -7.11 -8.27
N LEU A 937 -29.93 -6.88 -9.51
CA LEU A 937 -30.50 -7.45 -10.74
C LEU A 937 -29.62 -8.56 -11.32
N TYR A 938 -28.29 -8.46 -11.18
CA TYR A 938 -27.32 -9.41 -11.74
C TYR A 938 -25.90 -9.14 -11.19
N GLU A 939 -25.10 -10.19 -10.97
CA GLU A 939 -23.70 -10.06 -10.55
C GLU A 939 -22.74 -10.36 -11.71
N GLY A 940 -21.75 -9.48 -11.91
CA GLY A 940 -20.62 -9.67 -12.82
C GLY A 940 -20.79 -9.09 -14.22
N MET A 941 -21.59 -8.02 -14.42
CA MET A 941 -21.71 -7.31 -15.69
C MET A 941 -21.10 -5.90 -15.63
N GLU A 942 -20.38 -5.49 -16.68
CA GLU A 942 -19.84 -4.13 -16.86
C GLU A 942 -19.85 -3.71 -18.35
N LEU A 943 -19.41 -2.48 -18.64
CA LEU A 943 -19.50 -1.81 -19.95
C LEU A 943 -20.91 -1.91 -20.56
N PRO A 944 -21.94 -1.43 -19.84
CA PRO A 944 -23.34 -1.66 -20.16
C PRO A 944 -23.80 -0.84 -21.38
N ARG A 945 -24.69 -1.43 -22.17
CA ARG A 945 -25.37 -0.84 -23.33
C ARG A 945 -26.83 -1.28 -23.39
N ILE A 946 -27.66 -0.48 -24.05
CA ILE A 946 -29.10 -0.69 -24.23
C ILE A 946 -29.49 -0.32 -25.68
N ASN A 947 -30.76 -0.50 -26.07
CA ASN A 947 -31.33 0.18 -27.24
C ASN A 947 -31.48 1.70 -26.94
N TYR A 948 -30.35 2.40 -26.97
CA TYR A 948 -30.20 3.73 -26.41
C TYR A 948 -31.08 4.78 -27.10
N ASP A 949 -31.14 4.79 -28.42
CA ASP A 949 -31.88 5.81 -29.20
C ASP A 949 -33.39 5.81 -28.92
N GLU A 950 -33.95 4.66 -28.56
CA GLU A 950 -35.38 4.51 -28.28
C GLU A 950 -35.70 4.48 -26.78
N HIS A 951 -34.86 3.86 -25.95
CA HIS A 951 -35.15 3.54 -24.55
C HIS A 951 -34.30 4.28 -23.50
N ASN A 952 -33.25 5.04 -23.86
CA ASN A 952 -32.55 5.86 -22.88
C ASN A 952 -33.51 6.90 -22.26
N GLY A 953 -33.57 6.96 -20.94
CA GLY A 953 -34.48 7.83 -20.20
C GLY A 953 -35.89 7.30 -19.99
N LYS A 954 -36.20 6.09 -20.49
CA LYS A 954 -37.54 5.49 -20.53
C LYS A 954 -37.54 4.05 -20.01
N PRO A 955 -38.71 3.52 -19.62
CA PRO A 955 -38.84 2.11 -19.28
C PRO A 955 -38.27 1.20 -20.38
N TYR A 956 -37.46 0.23 -19.95
CA TYR A 956 -36.70 -0.66 -20.82
C TYR A 956 -36.56 -2.02 -20.15
N ARG A 957 -36.25 -3.04 -20.95
CA ARG A 957 -36.22 -4.44 -20.53
C ARG A 957 -34.85 -5.08 -20.70
N PHE A 958 -34.01 -4.64 -21.64
CA PHE A 958 -32.77 -5.32 -21.99
C PHE A 958 -31.52 -4.45 -21.85
N ALA A 959 -30.57 -4.94 -21.05
CA ALA A 959 -29.21 -4.46 -20.99
C ALA A 959 -28.24 -5.50 -21.58
N TYR A 960 -27.13 -5.03 -22.13
CA TYR A 960 -26.05 -5.83 -22.68
C TYR A 960 -24.73 -5.36 -22.07
N GLY A 961 -23.82 -6.28 -21.71
CA GLY A 961 -22.51 -5.89 -21.16
C GLY A 961 -21.43 -6.95 -21.38
N ILE A 962 -20.18 -6.62 -21.04
CA ILE A 962 -19.17 -7.65 -20.80
C ILE A 962 -19.49 -8.36 -19.48
N GLY A 963 -19.16 -9.64 -19.39
CA GLY A 963 -19.33 -10.43 -18.19
C GLY A 963 -18.01 -10.98 -17.65
N SER A 964 -17.82 -10.83 -16.35
CA SER A 964 -16.77 -11.52 -15.60
C SER A 964 -17.05 -13.02 -15.58
N LYS A 965 -16.04 -13.86 -15.89
CA LYS A 965 -16.19 -15.32 -15.87
C LYS A 965 -16.13 -15.89 -14.45
N ASP A 966 -15.21 -15.32 -13.70
CA ASP A 966 -14.81 -15.60 -12.33
C ASP A 966 -14.04 -14.37 -11.82
N SER A 967 -13.61 -14.37 -10.55
CA SER A 967 -12.83 -13.27 -9.97
C SER A 967 -11.39 -13.14 -10.50
N GLN A 968 -11.02 -13.81 -11.61
CA GLN A 968 -9.74 -13.59 -12.31
C GLN A 968 -9.83 -12.49 -13.38
N SER A 969 -11.00 -12.27 -14.00
CA SER A 969 -11.11 -11.44 -15.19
C SER A 969 -12.46 -10.74 -15.32
N LEU A 970 -12.42 -9.51 -15.83
CA LEU A 970 -13.59 -8.77 -16.33
C LEU A 970 -13.99 -9.20 -17.76
N PHE A 971 -13.05 -9.77 -18.52
CA PHE A 971 -13.19 -10.14 -19.92
C PHE A 971 -13.25 -11.66 -20.07
N GLY A 972 -14.44 -12.24 -20.07
CA GLY A 972 -14.58 -13.67 -20.38
C GLY A 972 -15.81 -14.04 -21.21
N ARG A 973 -16.77 -13.12 -21.36
CA ARG A 973 -18.06 -13.36 -22.00
C ARG A 973 -18.80 -12.05 -22.28
N LEU A 974 -19.86 -12.15 -23.07
CA LEU A 974 -20.91 -11.14 -23.16
C LEU A 974 -22.15 -11.61 -22.38
N VAL A 975 -22.93 -10.66 -21.87
CA VAL A 975 -24.17 -10.88 -21.14
C VAL A 975 -25.29 -10.07 -21.80
N LYS A 976 -26.47 -10.67 -21.97
CA LYS A 976 -27.76 -9.99 -22.13
C LYS A 976 -28.57 -10.21 -20.87
N LEU A 977 -29.02 -9.14 -20.22
CA LEU A 977 -29.82 -9.14 -19.00
C LEU A 977 -31.23 -8.60 -19.27
N ASN A 978 -32.26 -9.35 -18.86
CA ASN A 978 -33.64 -8.90 -18.83
C ASN A 978 -33.95 -8.27 -17.44
N VAL A 979 -33.85 -6.94 -17.35
CA VAL A 979 -33.88 -6.18 -16.08
C VAL A 979 -35.24 -6.16 -15.37
N GLU A 980 -36.31 -6.70 -15.98
CA GLU A 980 -37.61 -6.88 -15.33
C GLU A 980 -37.73 -8.25 -14.63
N THR A 981 -37.01 -9.26 -15.13
CA THR A 981 -37.17 -10.67 -14.68
C THR A 981 -35.92 -11.27 -14.06
N GLN A 982 -34.77 -10.59 -14.18
CA GLN A 982 -33.43 -11.08 -13.82
C GLN A 982 -32.95 -12.30 -14.63
N GLU A 983 -33.71 -12.76 -15.63
CA GLU A 983 -33.24 -13.74 -16.62
C GLU A 983 -32.10 -13.15 -17.46
N PHE A 984 -31.09 -13.97 -17.77
CA PHE A 984 -29.94 -13.55 -18.56
C PHE A 984 -29.50 -14.63 -19.55
N VAL A 985 -28.80 -14.21 -20.61
CA VAL A 985 -28.18 -15.08 -21.62
C VAL A 985 -26.71 -14.70 -21.76
N ILE A 986 -25.85 -15.70 -21.86
CA ILE A 986 -24.39 -15.54 -21.97
C ILE A 986 -23.92 -16.02 -23.34
N TRP A 987 -22.98 -15.27 -23.93
CA TRP A 987 -22.18 -15.72 -25.07
C TRP A 987 -20.71 -15.77 -24.64
N GLU A 988 -20.02 -16.89 -24.90
CA GLU A 988 -18.59 -17.05 -24.61
C GLU A 988 -17.90 -17.98 -25.61
N GLU A 989 -16.59 -17.79 -25.82
CA GLU A 989 -15.76 -18.61 -26.72
C GLU A 989 -14.40 -18.91 -26.07
N SER A 990 -13.88 -20.12 -26.30
CA SER A 990 -12.58 -20.53 -25.75
C SER A 990 -11.44 -19.66 -26.27
N GLY A 991 -10.75 -18.95 -25.37
CA GLY A 991 -9.64 -18.05 -25.69
C GLY A 991 -10.07 -16.71 -26.30
N GLY A 992 -11.37 -16.47 -26.42
CA GLY A 992 -11.96 -15.24 -26.96
C GLY A 992 -12.29 -14.22 -25.86
N PHE A 993 -11.81 -13.00 -26.05
CA PHE A 993 -12.00 -11.87 -25.15
C PHE A 993 -12.81 -10.78 -25.86
N PRO A 994 -14.12 -10.64 -25.55
CA PRO A 994 -14.99 -9.66 -26.21
C PRO A 994 -14.89 -8.27 -25.57
N SER A 995 -15.04 -7.23 -26.39
CA SER A 995 -15.21 -5.85 -25.94
C SER A 995 -16.68 -5.55 -25.58
N GLU A 996 -16.94 -4.35 -25.05
CA GLU A 996 -18.28 -3.75 -24.89
C GLU A 996 -19.23 -4.09 -26.07
N PRO A 997 -20.45 -4.61 -25.80
CA PRO A 997 -21.43 -5.00 -26.81
C PRO A 997 -22.29 -3.82 -27.30
N VAL A 998 -22.00 -3.30 -28.50
CA VAL A 998 -22.76 -2.20 -29.10
C VAL A 998 -24.03 -2.72 -29.78
N PHE A 999 -25.20 -2.32 -29.28
CA PHE A 999 -26.49 -2.61 -29.92
C PHE A 999 -26.72 -1.75 -31.17
N VAL A 1000 -27.27 -2.37 -32.21
CA VAL A 1000 -27.71 -1.72 -33.46
C VAL A 1000 -29.09 -2.28 -33.85
N LYS A 1001 -30.09 -1.41 -33.89
CA LYS A 1001 -31.48 -1.80 -34.23
C LYS A 1001 -31.60 -2.23 -35.70
N ALA A 1002 -32.43 -3.25 -35.96
CA ALA A 1002 -32.81 -3.60 -37.33
C ALA A 1002 -33.80 -2.57 -37.91
N PRO A 1003 -33.69 -2.16 -39.20
CA PRO A 1003 -34.54 -1.10 -39.77
C PRO A 1003 -36.06 -1.32 -39.64
N ASP A 1004 -36.49 -2.58 -39.72
CA ASP A 1004 -37.90 -2.99 -39.57
C ASP A 1004 -38.22 -3.56 -38.17
N GLY A 1005 -37.29 -3.49 -37.21
CA GLY A 1005 -37.42 -4.06 -35.86
C GLY A 1005 -38.54 -3.41 -35.03
N GLN A 1006 -39.34 -4.22 -34.35
CA GLN A 1006 -40.54 -3.78 -33.62
C GLN A 1006 -40.39 -3.93 -32.10
N GLU A 1007 -39.65 -4.93 -31.64
CA GLU A 1007 -39.33 -5.15 -30.22
C GLU A 1007 -38.00 -4.47 -29.83
N GLU A 1008 -37.81 -4.23 -28.52
CA GLU A 1008 -36.64 -3.53 -27.96
C GLU A 1008 -35.30 -4.20 -28.34
N ASP A 1009 -35.31 -5.53 -28.51
CA ASP A 1009 -34.16 -6.37 -28.86
C ASP A 1009 -34.14 -6.86 -30.32
N ASP A 1010 -35.00 -6.31 -31.20
CA ASP A 1010 -34.96 -6.61 -32.64
C ASP A 1010 -33.79 -5.88 -33.32
N GLY A 1011 -32.59 -6.46 -33.20
CA GLY A 1011 -31.36 -5.90 -33.74
C GLY A 1011 -30.19 -6.86 -33.67
N VAL A 1012 -28.98 -6.30 -33.71
CA VAL A 1012 -27.72 -7.04 -33.53
C VAL A 1012 -26.87 -6.42 -32.42
N ILE A 1013 -26.00 -7.25 -31.85
CA ILE A 1013 -24.91 -6.82 -30.98
C ILE A 1013 -23.59 -6.93 -31.74
N LEU A 1014 -22.81 -5.85 -31.72
CA LEU A 1014 -21.47 -5.77 -32.29
C LEU A 1014 -20.41 -5.73 -31.18
N SER A 1015 -19.43 -6.62 -31.24
CA SER A 1015 -18.29 -6.62 -30.29
C SER A 1015 -16.98 -6.92 -31.01
N CYS A 1016 -15.89 -6.29 -30.59
CA CYS A 1016 -14.55 -6.67 -31.01
C CYS A 1016 -14.11 -7.89 -30.18
N LEU A 1017 -13.87 -9.01 -30.85
CA LEU A 1017 -13.42 -10.25 -30.23
C LEU A 1017 -11.94 -10.48 -30.52
N ILE A 1018 -11.13 -10.51 -29.48
CA ILE A 1018 -9.70 -10.85 -29.58
C ILE A 1018 -9.56 -12.33 -29.20
N ASN A 1019 -9.24 -13.21 -30.15
CA ASN A 1019 -9.07 -14.64 -29.88
C ASN A 1019 -7.58 -15.02 -29.85
N THR A 1020 -7.13 -15.37 -28.65
CA THR A 1020 -5.74 -15.73 -28.34
C THR A 1020 -5.35 -17.13 -28.82
N SER A 1021 -6.33 -18.02 -29.02
CA SER A 1021 -6.10 -19.41 -29.44
C SER A 1021 -5.81 -19.53 -30.94
N ASP A 1022 -6.42 -18.69 -31.77
CA ASP A 1022 -6.17 -18.62 -33.23
C ASP A 1022 -5.42 -17.36 -33.68
N GLN A 1023 -5.08 -16.47 -32.74
CA GLN A 1023 -4.34 -15.21 -32.97
C GLN A 1023 -5.08 -14.22 -33.87
N THR A 1024 -6.41 -14.14 -33.77
CA THR A 1024 -7.25 -13.25 -34.60
C THR A 1024 -7.89 -12.11 -33.82
N THR A 1025 -8.20 -11.04 -34.54
CA THR A 1025 -9.12 -9.98 -34.12
C THR A 1025 -10.35 -10.07 -35.01
N SER A 1026 -11.56 -10.10 -34.44
CA SER A 1026 -12.79 -10.23 -35.21
C SER A 1026 -13.84 -9.20 -34.82
N LEU A 1027 -14.65 -8.75 -35.78
CA LEU A 1027 -15.96 -8.17 -35.46
C LEU A 1027 -16.97 -9.30 -35.31
N LEU A 1028 -17.41 -9.56 -34.08
CA LEU A 1028 -18.49 -10.49 -33.76
C LEU A 1028 -19.85 -9.80 -33.97
N VAL A 1029 -20.78 -10.50 -34.64
CA VAL A 1029 -22.18 -10.05 -34.82
C VAL A 1029 -23.13 -11.09 -34.24
N LEU A 1030 -23.76 -10.77 -33.12
CA LEU A 1030 -24.81 -11.59 -32.50
C LEU A 1030 -26.20 -11.06 -32.86
N ASP A 1031 -27.17 -11.96 -32.96
CA ASP A 1031 -28.59 -11.61 -32.92
C ASP A 1031 -28.94 -11.08 -31.52
N ALA A 1032 -29.48 -9.86 -31.40
CA ALA A 1032 -29.70 -9.25 -30.09
C ALA A 1032 -30.84 -9.92 -29.31
N LYS A 1033 -31.77 -10.62 -29.99
CA LYS A 1033 -32.94 -11.27 -29.39
C LYS A 1033 -32.57 -12.59 -28.72
N TYR A 1034 -31.94 -13.48 -29.48
CA TYR A 1034 -31.54 -14.82 -29.04
C TYR A 1034 -30.10 -14.92 -28.53
N PHE A 1035 -29.29 -13.87 -28.71
CA PHE A 1035 -27.87 -13.81 -28.32
C PHE A 1035 -26.98 -14.86 -29.00
N THR A 1036 -27.42 -15.37 -30.14
CA THR A 1036 -26.71 -16.34 -30.98
C THR A 1036 -25.89 -15.65 -32.06
N GLU A 1037 -24.72 -16.18 -32.38
CA GLU A 1037 -23.89 -15.63 -33.46
C GLU A 1037 -24.55 -15.76 -34.84
N LEU A 1038 -24.63 -14.64 -35.56
CA LEU A 1038 -25.05 -14.58 -36.96
C LEU A 1038 -23.84 -14.74 -37.89
N GLY A 1039 -22.71 -14.13 -37.52
CA GLY A 1039 -21.43 -14.27 -38.19
C GLY A 1039 -20.38 -13.31 -37.62
N ARG A 1040 -19.20 -13.32 -38.23
CA ARG A 1040 -18.08 -12.44 -37.87
C ARG A 1040 -17.21 -12.10 -39.07
N GLY A 1041 -16.56 -10.94 -39.03
CA GLY A 1041 -15.47 -10.59 -39.92
C GLY A 1041 -14.13 -10.79 -39.21
N VAL A 1042 -13.32 -11.76 -39.65
CA VAL A 1042 -12.07 -12.19 -39.01
C VAL A 1042 -10.86 -11.55 -39.67
N VAL A 1043 -9.90 -11.06 -38.86
CA VAL A 1043 -8.65 -10.46 -39.29
C VAL A 1043 -7.48 -11.14 -38.58
N GLU A 1044 -6.43 -11.49 -39.34
CA GLU A 1044 -5.21 -12.09 -38.77
C GLU A 1044 -4.46 -11.11 -37.87
N GLY A 1045 -3.99 -11.59 -36.72
CA GLY A 1045 -3.21 -10.84 -35.74
C GLY A 1045 -4.05 -10.17 -34.66
N LEU A 1046 -3.47 -10.06 -33.48
CA LEU A 1046 -4.09 -9.52 -32.27
C LEU A 1046 -4.05 -7.98 -32.21
N THR A 1047 -4.87 -7.43 -31.32
CA THR A 1047 -4.94 -6.02 -30.94
C THR A 1047 -5.24 -5.91 -29.44
N THR A 1048 -5.31 -4.70 -28.88
CA THR A 1048 -5.57 -4.46 -27.45
C THR A 1048 -7.05 -4.41 -27.08
N ALA A 1049 -7.35 -4.61 -25.79
CA ALA A 1049 -8.68 -4.35 -25.24
C ALA A 1049 -9.03 -2.85 -25.35
N SER A 1050 -10.30 -2.56 -25.70
CA SER A 1050 -10.83 -1.21 -25.90
C SER A 1050 -12.08 -0.98 -25.06
N PHE A 1051 -12.23 0.23 -24.48
CA PHE A 1051 -13.32 0.55 -23.55
C PHE A 1051 -14.66 0.73 -24.28
N HIS A 1052 -14.79 1.79 -25.07
CA HIS A 1052 -16.08 2.23 -25.62
C HIS A 1052 -16.08 2.43 -27.13
N GLY A 1053 -17.26 2.38 -27.72
CA GLY A 1053 -17.45 2.72 -29.12
C GLY A 1053 -18.89 3.05 -29.54
N ILE A 1054 -19.01 3.56 -30.76
CA ILE A 1054 -20.27 3.93 -31.38
C ILE A 1054 -20.38 3.30 -32.77
N PHE A 1055 -21.59 2.86 -33.13
CA PHE A 1055 -21.92 2.50 -34.50
C PHE A 1055 -22.52 3.70 -35.22
N GLN A 1056 -21.91 4.12 -36.32
CA GLN A 1056 -22.41 5.15 -37.21
C GLN A 1056 -23.10 4.50 -38.43
N HIS A 1057 -24.39 4.76 -38.62
CA HIS A 1057 -25.11 4.38 -39.85
C HIS A 1057 -24.65 5.19 -41.07
N GLU A 1058 -24.77 4.60 -42.26
CA GLU A 1058 -24.49 5.22 -43.58
C GLU A 1058 -25.74 5.33 -44.48
#